data_AF-A0A9N7UY54-F1
#
_entry.id   AF-A0A9N7UY54-F1
#
_cell.length_a   1.000
_cell.length_b   1.000
_cell.length_c   1.000
_cell.angle_alpha   90.00
_cell.angle_beta   90.00
_cell.angle_gamma   90.00
#
_symmetry.space_group_name_H-M   'P 1'
#
loop_
_entity.id
_entity.type
_entity.pdbx_description
1 polymer ?
#
loop_
_entity_poly.entity_id
_entity_poly.type
_entity_poly.pdbx_seq_one_letter_code
_entity_poly.pdbx_strand_id
1 'polypeptide(L)'
;MMDEDINEDRAKLKQGLVKVLHCVATISSAAAVVNPIFGVAGSLIRVVLHHVDDEDIRTLKREFGSVNRMLDQLSQQNRNTLVQIKKETVDGQYCQVEENLKNQFRKFMEMVEARPQHREGKKDDFEDSYANDLGDQNLHTLYDGVVGKPKLFSRPILEVYLKHSQGDRPTMERLCTRLTYLFCIGLIALMGYAAVIGDDEESLTEEWAEKMEHVQEKMQEALRRFGGFQQLMRIMAMRLLRQERRSPRSEETQRPRWKKCASPPSSPPGSCPWTLLSSSVDPQKPWEFSQTRRTRQKLVCSCSSGVKEQRADSVEIMSNSLERVVAQKKEAIEAVMDMFQQGAEVVASAVGELFPLCEAAAPVLRLALDNVHSKEVFYVKEQFLTVRNKLDVLSTQLEDIDCEIKKGRLDSQYFCVEENIRNQFRKYMDILEAKQQFKEVKTRLFLEHFAKTGGEKNLFVLYDALMGTNSFGESVLELVERYVARNRRLLEDFCVRMKELFCLGLIALLGHCALTQGQEEEEDKIQEWSSKIEEVESRMKTTIEACTAAFPDQAKLDAQRLLQEKEEENLQDTTQQILELLVKKYDWVSWSVRLINHSGSTYRNWRAGEHFHHVAGQNWFEVLQVNNINLVVSYSVKPQPVPRDCIRQAMEGQGRKGNAPAVVEVLEKQLCGFVVHAVSRHKESAAAWSFPEECHYWERHKNVAVCVHSE
;
A
#
# COMPACT_ATOMS: atom_id res chain seq x y z
N MET A 1 30.89 -36.23 25.77
CA MET A 1 31.51 -35.11 25.03
C MET A 1 31.27 -35.38 23.55
N MET A 2 32.24 -35.57 22.65
CA MET A 2 31.99 -35.54 21.20
C MET A 2 30.74 -36.32 20.70
N ASP A 3 30.55 -37.59 21.08
CA ASP A 3 29.37 -38.38 20.67
C ASP A 3 28.05 -37.98 21.38
N GLU A 4 28.12 -37.26 22.49
CA GLU A 4 26.97 -36.69 23.21
C GLU A 4 26.57 -35.34 22.59
N ASP A 5 27.53 -34.45 22.34
CA ASP A 5 27.31 -33.12 21.72
C ASP A 5 26.66 -33.28 20.32
N ILE A 6 27.20 -34.19 19.49
CA ILE A 6 26.67 -34.54 18.16
C ILE A 6 25.22 -35.05 18.22
N ASN A 7 24.85 -35.74 19.30
CA ASN A 7 23.52 -36.30 19.49
C ASN A 7 22.54 -35.27 20.07
N GLU A 8 23.00 -34.37 20.94
CA GLU A 8 22.22 -33.23 21.44
C GLU A 8 21.86 -32.28 20.29
N ASP A 9 22.80 -31.95 19.41
CA ASP A 9 22.51 -31.12 18.23
C ASP A 9 21.63 -31.86 17.22
N ARG A 10 21.60 -33.20 17.24
CA ARG A 10 20.61 -33.97 16.46
C ARG A 10 19.22 -33.88 17.09
N ALA A 11 19.13 -33.88 18.43
CA ALA A 11 17.87 -33.67 19.15
C ALA A 11 17.33 -32.25 18.93
N LYS A 12 18.16 -31.20 19.07
CA LYS A 12 17.78 -29.79 18.83
C LYS A 12 17.25 -29.57 17.42
N LEU A 13 17.98 -30.02 16.39
CA LEU A 13 17.58 -29.81 14.99
C LEU A 13 16.31 -30.63 14.64
N LYS A 14 16.13 -31.83 15.22
CA LYS A 14 14.85 -32.56 15.14
C LYS A 14 13.71 -31.85 15.89
N GLN A 15 13.97 -31.26 17.05
CA GLN A 15 12.98 -30.50 17.82
C GLN A 15 12.56 -29.21 17.10
N GLY A 16 13.50 -28.51 16.46
CA GLY A 16 13.23 -27.43 15.52
C GLY A 16 12.31 -27.91 14.39
N LEU A 17 12.69 -28.99 13.68
CA LEU A 17 11.87 -29.59 12.63
C LEU A 17 10.46 -29.96 13.11
N VAL A 18 10.29 -30.48 14.34
CA VAL A 18 8.98 -30.72 14.96
C VAL A 18 8.19 -29.42 15.13
N LYS A 19 8.78 -28.31 15.61
CA LYS A 19 8.08 -27.01 15.67
C LYS A 19 7.63 -26.54 14.28
N VAL A 20 8.51 -26.63 13.27
CA VAL A 20 8.16 -26.26 11.87
C VAL A 20 6.97 -27.07 11.38
N LEU A 21 7.05 -28.39 11.53
CA LEU A 21 6.01 -29.31 11.11
C LEU A 21 4.71 -29.06 11.89
N HIS A 22 4.76 -28.56 13.14
CA HIS A 22 3.56 -28.20 13.89
C HIS A 22 2.85 -26.97 13.30
N CYS A 23 3.62 -25.94 12.92
CA CYS A 23 3.08 -24.77 12.20
C CYS A 23 2.43 -25.21 10.88
N VAL A 24 3.17 -25.93 10.03
CA VAL A 24 2.69 -26.37 8.71
C VAL A 24 1.53 -27.39 8.81
N ALA A 25 1.50 -28.28 9.82
CA ALA A 25 0.40 -29.25 10.03
C ALA A 25 -0.91 -28.59 10.45
N THR A 26 -0.82 -27.50 11.20
CA THR A 26 -1.99 -26.74 11.66
C THR A 26 -2.65 -26.09 10.44
N ILE A 27 -1.87 -25.31 9.68
CA ILE A 27 -2.30 -24.60 8.47
C ILE A 27 -2.77 -25.57 7.37
N SER A 28 -2.01 -26.64 7.08
CA SER A 28 -2.37 -27.61 6.04
C SER A 28 -3.73 -28.28 6.30
N SER A 29 -4.12 -28.45 7.56
CA SER A 29 -5.42 -29.03 7.92
C SER A 29 -6.61 -28.08 7.75
N ALA A 30 -6.39 -26.76 7.72
CA ALA A 30 -7.38 -25.78 7.30
C ALA A 30 -7.46 -25.69 5.76
N ALA A 31 -6.30 -25.69 5.08
CA ALA A 31 -6.21 -25.65 3.62
C ALA A 31 -6.80 -26.90 2.93
N ALA A 32 -6.87 -28.03 3.62
CA ALA A 32 -7.48 -29.28 3.16
C ALA A 32 -8.96 -29.15 2.72
N VAL A 33 -9.67 -28.11 3.20
CA VAL A 33 -11.06 -27.79 2.79
C VAL A 33 -11.12 -27.23 1.36
N VAL A 34 -10.00 -26.73 0.84
CA VAL A 34 -9.90 -26.04 -0.47
C VAL A 34 -9.36 -26.98 -1.56
N ASN A 35 -8.35 -27.80 -1.25
CA ASN A 35 -7.79 -28.81 -2.15
C ASN A 35 -7.39 -30.07 -1.34
N PRO A 36 -7.90 -31.28 -1.67
CA PRO A 36 -7.57 -32.53 -0.96
C PRO A 36 -6.08 -32.85 -0.84
N ILE A 37 -5.24 -32.35 -1.74
CA ILE A 37 -3.77 -32.55 -1.70
C ILE A 37 -3.18 -32.02 -0.38
N PHE A 38 -3.70 -30.91 0.16
CA PHE A 38 -3.23 -30.35 1.44
C PHE A 38 -3.67 -31.19 2.65
N GLY A 39 -4.78 -31.93 2.53
CA GLY A 39 -5.18 -32.92 3.54
C GLY A 39 -4.21 -34.09 3.63
N VAL A 40 -3.63 -34.51 2.51
CA VAL A 40 -2.59 -35.55 2.47
C VAL A 40 -1.28 -35.03 3.08
N ALA A 41 -0.82 -33.85 2.67
CA ALA A 41 0.37 -33.22 3.25
C ALA A 41 0.23 -32.99 4.76
N GLY A 42 -0.86 -32.38 5.21
CA GLY A 42 -1.13 -32.15 6.63
C GLY A 42 -1.26 -33.43 7.46
N SER A 43 -1.73 -34.54 6.86
CA SER A 43 -1.79 -35.84 7.52
C SER A 43 -0.40 -36.47 7.67
N LEU A 44 0.42 -36.44 6.61
CA LEU A 44 1.81 -36.91 6.65
C LEU A 44 2.64 -36.14 7.68
N ILE A 45 2.59 -34.82 7.64
CA ILE A 45 3.27 -33.95 8.61
C ILE A 45 2.82 -34.28 10.05
N ARG A 46 1.53 -34.60 10.26
CA ARG A 46 0.98 -34.99 11.57
C ARG A 46 1.36 -36.40 12.03
N VAL A 47 1.77 -37.29 11.13
CA VAL A 47 2.40 -38.57 11.48
C VAL A 47 3.85 -38.35 11.92
N VAL A 48 4.63 -37.62 11.12
CA VAL A 48 6.03 -37.27 11.42
C VAL A 48 6.16 -36.47 12.74
N LEU A 49 5.15 -35.67 13.10
CA LEU A 49 5.14 -34.93 14.37
C LEU A 49 5.22 -35.80 15.63
N HIS A 50 4.82 -37.07 15.58
CA HIS A 50 4.75 -37.91 16.77
C HIS A 50 6.05 -38.68 17.07
N HIS A 51 6.80 -39.09 16.05
CA HIS A 51 8.17 -39.62 16.13
C HIS A 51 8.89 -39.11 14.88
N VAL A 52 10.11 -38.58 15.01
CA VAL A 52 10.93 -38.14 13.85
C VAL A 52 12.16 -39.04 13.73
N ASP A 53 12.15 -39.95 12.76
CA ASP A 53 13.32 -40.73 12.35
C ASP A 53 13.87 -40.28 10.99
N ASP A 54 14.74 -41.10 10.38
CA ASP A 54 15.40 -40.78 9.12
C ASP A 54 14.61 -41.27 7.89
N GLU A 55 13.54 -42.04 8.08
CA GLU A 55 12.61 -42.50 7.04
C GLU A 55 11.47 -41.49 6.81
N ASP A 56 11.01 -40.82 7.87
CA ASP A 56 10.09 -39.67 7.82
C ASP A 56 10.61 -38.55 6.90
N ILE A 57 11.85 -38.13 7.14
CA ILE A 57 12.54 -37.06 6.38
C ILE A 57 12.65 -37.43 4.89
N ARG A 58 12.96 -38.69 4.60
CA ARG A 58 13.01 -39.23 3.22
C ARG A 58 11.63 -39.31 2.57
N THR A 59 10.58 -39.54 3.34
CA THR A 59 9.19 -39.54 2.83
C THR A 59 8.71 -38.12 2.54
N LEU A 60 8.98 -37.16 3.43
CA LEU A 60 8.67 -35.74 3.21
C LEU A 60 9.32 -35.21 1.92
N LYS A 61 10.59 -35.54 1.68
CA LYS A 61 11.33 -35.20 0.45
C LYS A 61 10.72 -35.82 -0.82
N ARG A 62 10.21 -37.05 -0.74
CA ARG A 62 9.57 -37.74 -1.88
C ARG A 62 8.31 -37.01 -2.34
N GLU A 63 7.46 -36.59 -1.40
CA GLU A 63 6.19 -35.94 -1.71
C GLU A 63 6.39 -34.50 -2.21
N PHE A 64 7.25 -33.70 -1.57
CA PHE A 64 7.61 -32.38 -2.09
C PHE A 64 8.24 -32.47 -3.50
N GLY A 65 9.11 -33.45 -3.73
CA GLY A 65 9.67 -33.75 -5.06
C GLY A 65 8.65 -34.30 -6.07
N SER A 66 7.46 -34.72 -5.64
CA SER A 66 6.33 -35.07 -6.50
C SER A 66 5.56 -33.81 -6.90
N VAL A 67 5.25 -32.95 -5.92
CA VAL A 67 4.55 -31.67 -6.11
C VAL A 67 5.34 -30.77 -7.07
N ASN A 68 6.64 -30.56 -6.85
CA ASN A 68 7.45 -29.67 -7.70
C ASN A 68 7.34 -30.00 -9.20
N ARG A 69 7.53 -31.28 -9.56
CA ARG A 69 7.47 -31.74 -10.96
C ARG A 69 6.09 -31.55 -11.58
N MET A 70 5.03 -31.60 -10.79
CA MET A 70 3.67 -31.29 -11.25
C MET A 70 3.53 -29.78 -11.53
N LEU A 71 4.12 -28.92 -10.69
CA LEU A 71 4.07 -27.46 -10.86
C LEU A 71 4.85 -27.00 -12.09
N ASP A 72 6.04 -27.56 -12.32
CA ASP A 72 6.90 -27.20 -13.46
C ASP A 72 6.17 -27.44 -14.81
N GLN A 73 5.41 -28.54 -14.93
CA GLN A 73 4.61 -28.87 -16.12
C GLN A 73 3.44 -27.90 -16.39
N LEU A 74 3.00 -27.16 -15.38
CA LEU A 74 1.80 -26.32 -15.44
C LEU A 74 2.08 -24.87 -15.84
N SER A 75 3.33 -24.44 -15.83
CA SER A 75 3.74 -23.10 -16.28
C SER A 75 3.48 -22.88 -17.78
N GLN A 76 3.37 -23.96 -18.57
CA GLN A 76 3.56 -23.98 -20.02
C GLN A 76 2.28 -23.76 -20.87
N GLN A 77 1.14 -23.35 -20.31
CA GLN A 77 -0.15 -23.33 -21.02
C GLN A 77 -0.88 -21.96 -21.11
N ASN A 78 -1.31 -21.67 -22.34
CA ASN A 78 -2.30 -20.67 -22.82
C ASN A 78 -1.97 -19.16 -22.70
N ARG A 79 -2.58 -18.34 -23.58
CA ARG A 79 -2.18 -16.93 -23.87
C ARG A 79 -3.35 -15.97 -24.12
N ASN A 80 -3.14 -14.68 -23.79
CA ASN A 80 -3.91 -13.54 -24.34
C ASN A 80 -3.07 -12.23 -24.19
N THR A 81 -2.71 -11.52 -25.26
CA THR A 81 -1.51 -10.64 -25.30
C THR A 81 -1.32 -9.66 -24.14
N LEU A 82 -2.25 -8.73 -23.86
CA LEU A 82 -2.10 -7.77 -22.75
C LEU A 82 -1.93 -8.47 -21.40
N VAL A 83 -2.69 -9.53 -21.18
CA VAL A 83 -2.69 -10.25 -19.91
C VAL A 83 -1.49 -11.19 -19.80
N GLN A 84 -0.98 -11.65 -20.94
CA GLN A 84 0.27 -12.38 -21.07
C GLN A 84 1.45 -11.50 -20.67
N ILE A 85 1.51 -10.23 -21.12
CA ILE A 85 2.53 -9.26 -20.67
C ILE A 85 2.47 -9.08 -19.15
N LYS A 86 1.27 -8.85 -18.58
CA LYS A 86 1.08 -8.71 -17.13
C LYS A 86 1.55 -9.95 -16.35
N LYS A 87 1.26 -11.14 -16.88
CA LYS A 87 1.73 -12.41 -16.32
C LYS A 87 3.26 -12.55 -16.46
N GLU A 88 3.84 -12.24 -17.61
CA GLU A 88 5.29 -12.37 -17.87
C GLU A 88 6.12 -11.40 -17.01
N THR A 89 5.63 -10.19 -16.73
CA THR A 89 6.24 -9.29 -15.74
C THR A 89 6.23 -9.91 -14.34
N VAL A 90 5.08 -10.41 -13.87
CA VAL A 90 4.98 -11.04 -12.53
C VAL A 90 5.79 -12.33 -12.45
N ASP A 91 5.68 -13.22 -13.43
CA ASP A 91 6.44 -14.47 -13.47
C ASP A 91 7.94 -14.19 -13.50
N GLY A 92 8.39 -13.14 -14.20
CA GLY A 92 9.79 -12.68 -14.19
C GLY A 92 10.24 -12.15 -12.82
N GLN A 93 9.43 -11.29 -12.18
CA GLN A 93 9.70 -10.76 -10.84
C GLN A 93 9.84 -11.85 -9.77
N TYR A 94 8.94 -12.83 -9.77
CA TYR A 94 8.92 -13.90 -8.77
C TYR A 94 9.75 -15.14 -9.17
N CYS A 95 10.38 -15.16 -10.35
CA CYS A 95 11.25 -16.27 -10.79
C CYS A 95 12.43 -16.46 -9.83
N GLN A 96 13.18 -15.39 -9.56
CA GLN A 96 14.33 -15.44 -8.64
C GLN A 96 13.91 -15.79 -7.22
N VAL A 97 12.75 -15.28 -6.78
CA VAL A 97 12.15 -15.58 -5.47
C VAL A 97 11.88 -17.10 -5.33
N GLU A 98 11.30 -17.72 -6.36
CA GLU A 98 11.06 -19.16 -6.39
C GLU A 98 12.36 -19.98 -6.45
N GLU A 99 13.34 -19.58 -7.26
CA GLU A 99 14.64 -20.25 -7.36
C GLU A 99 15.41 -20.21 -6.04
N ASN A 100 15.42 -19.05 -5.36
CA ASN A 100 16.03 -18.87 -4.04
C ASN A 100 15.36 -19.78 -3.00
N LEU A 101 14.03 -19.76 -2.90
CA LEU A 101 13.28 -20.63 -1.96
C LEU A 101 13.54 -22.13 -2.22
N LYS A 102 13.65 -22.53 -3.50
CA LYS A 102 14.03 -23.89 -3.90
C LYS A 102 15.48 -24.22 -3.50
N ASN A 103 16.42 -23.28 -3.62
CA ASN A 103 17.81 -23.48 -3.21
C ASN A 103 17.97 -23.58 -1.69
N GLN A 104 17.36 -22.66 -0.94
CA GLN A 104 17.34 -22.61 0.52
C GLN A 104 16.84 -23.93 1.11
N PHE A 105 15.71 -24.45 0.61
CA PHE A 105 15.18 -25.74 1.06
C PHE A 105 16.07 -26.93 0.64
N ARG A 106 16.67 -26.90 -0.57
CA ARG A 106 17.64 -27.92 -0.99
C ARG A 106 18.82 -27.98 -0.01
N LYS A 107 19.40 -26.84 0.33
CA LYS A 107 20.54 -26.72 1.25
C LYS A 107 20.20 -27.16 2.68
N PHE A 108 19.02 -26.77 3.17
CA PHE A 108 18.49 -27.29 4.44
C PHE A 108 18.41 -28.83 4.44
N MET A 109 17.87 -29.43 3.37
CA MET A 109 17.80 -30.89 3.26
C MET A 109 19.18 -31.56 3.14
N GLU A 110 20.16 -30.91 2.50
CA GLU A 110 21.56 -31.39 2.48
C GLU A 110 22.22 -31.35 3.87
N MET A 111 21.90 -30.37 4.71
CA MET A 111 22.32 -30.30 6.12
C MET A 111 21.64 -31.39 6.97
N VAL A 112 20.33 -31.58 6.81
CA VAL A 112 19.56 -32.56 7.60
C VAL A 112 19.92 -34.01 7.24
N GLU A 113 20.22 -34.28 5.97
CA GLU A 113 20.66 -35.61 5.50
C GLU A 113 22.18 -35.86 5.67
N ALA A 114 22.94 -34.89 6.18
CA ALA A 114 24.38 -35.00 6.33
C ALA A 114 24.78 -36.12 7.30
N ARG A 115 25.78 -36.92 6.91
CA ARG A 115 26.46 -37.84 7.84
C ARG A 115 27.15 -37.04 8.96
N PRO A 116 27.28 -37.58 10.19
CA PRO A 116 27.90 -36.86 11.30
C PRO A 116 29.28 -36.24 10.98
N GLN A 117 30.11 -36.92 10.19
CA GLN A 117 31.45 -36.44 9.79
C GLN A 117 31.46 -35.21 8.86
N HIS A 118 30.30 -34.84 8.29
CA HIS A 118 30.16 -33.73 7.34
C HIS A 118 29.09 -32.73 7.79
N ARG A 119 28.52 -32.88 8.99
CA ARG A 119 27.33 -32.14 9.40
C ARG A 119 27.60 -30.66 9.63
N GLU A 120 28.72 -30.31 10.26
CA GLU A 120 29.08 -28.90 10.51
C GLU A 120 29.36 -28.15 9.21
N GLY A 121 30.26 -28.66 8.37
CA GLY A 121 30.51 -28.09 7.03
C GLY A 121 29.31 -28.13 6.06
N LYS A 122 28.19 -28.77 6.43
CA LYS A 122 26.91 -28.69 5.72
C LYS A 122 25.87 -27.77 6.39
N LYS A 123 26.04 -27.47 7.68
CA LYS A 123 25.38 -26.38 8.39
C LYS A 123 25.96 -25.03 7.94
N ASP A 124 27.29 -24.93 7.84
CA ASP A 124 27.98 -23.74 7.31
C ASP A 124 27.53 -23.45 5.87
N ASP A 125 27.59 -24.46 4.99
CA ASP A 125 27.13 -24.39 3.58
C ASP A 125 25.62 -24.09 3.43
N PHE A 126 24.84 -24.29 4.49
CA PHE A 126 23.43 -23.87 4.57
C PHE A 126 23.27 -22.45 5.09
N GLU A 127 23.98 -22.04 6.15
CA GLU A 127 23.93 -20.65 6.66
C GLU A 127 24.41 -19.66 5.58
N ASP A 128 25.56 -19.94 4.96
CA ASP A 128 26.11 -19.13 3.86
C ASP A 128 25.15 -19.10 2.66
N SER A 129 24.67 -20.25 2.17
CA SER A 129 23.75 -20.25 1.03
C SER A 129 22.46 -19.52 1.37
N TYR A 130 21.85 -19.77 2.53
CA TYR A 130 20.59 -19.13 2.90
C TYR A 130 20.73 -17.61 2.94
N ALA A 131 21.79 -17.11 3.57
CA ALA A 131 22.06 -15.67 3.68
C ALA A 131 22.53 -15.05 2.34
N ASN A 132 23.08 -15.82 1.40
CA ASN A 132 23.44 -15.37 0.05
C ASN A 132 22.24 -15.40 -0.91
N ASP A 133 21.32 -16.36 -0.74
CA ASP A 133 20.02 -16.46 -1.41
C ASP A 133 19.01 -15.38 -0.89
N LEU A 134 19.48 -14.21 -0.45
CA LEU A 134 18.72 -13.11 0.19
C LEU A 134 18.02 -13.43 1.53
N GLY A 135 18.19 -14.64 2.08
CA GLY A 135 17.61 -15.05 3.36
C GLY A 135 16.08 -15.06 3.35
N ASP A 136 15.49 -14.50 4.40
CA ASP A 136 14.04 -14.47 4.61
C ASP A 136 13.29 -13.49 3.68
N GLN A 137 13.98 -12.59 2.97
CA GLN A 137 13.40 -11.65 2.01
C GLN A 137 12.46 -12.35 1.01
N ASN A 138 12.85 -13.50 0.46
CA ASN A 138 12.05 -14.21 -0.55
C ASN A 138 10.65 -14.59 -0.02
N LEU A 139 10.56 -15.00 1.25
CA LEU A 139 9.28 -15.32 1.88
C LEU A 139 8.41 -14.07 2.04
N HIS A 140 8.98 -12.95 2.51
CA HIS A 140 8.24 -11.69 2.67
C HIS A 140 7.78 -11.11 1.31
N THR A 141 8.65 -11.12 0.30
CA THR A 141 8.32 -10.73 -1.07
C THR A 141 7.17 -11.58 -1.62
N LEU A 142 7.22 -12.91 -1.44
CA LEU A 142 6.13 -13.81 -1.86
C LEU A 142 4.83 -13.57 -1.07
N TYR A 143 4.90 -13.37 0.25
CA TYR A 143 3.76 -13.04 1.10
C TYR A 143 3.04 -11.79 0.59
N ASP A 144 3.77 -10.69 0.41
CA ASP A 144 3.24 -9.42 -0.07
C ASP A 144 2.59 -9.56 -1.46
N GLY A 145 3.24 -10.29 -2.37
CA GLY A 145 2.76 -10.53 -3.72
C GLY A 145 1.48 -11.38 -3.78
N VAL A 146 1.29 -12.32 -2.87
CA VAL A 146 0.07 -13.15 -2.78
C VAL A 146 -1.06 -12.43 -2.07
N VAL A 147 -0.76 -11.70 -0.98
CA VAL A 147 -1.73 -10.87 -0.27
C VAL A 147 -2.22 -9.70 -1.13
N GLY A 148 -1.33 -9.17 -1.99
CA GLY A 148 -1.58 -8.00 -2.80
C GLY A 148 -1.36 -6.70 -2.05
N LYS A 149 -0.31 -6.63 -1.23
CA LYS A 149 0.16 -5.35 -0.69
C LYS A 149 0.47 -4.37 -1.83
N PRO A 150 0.01 -3.11 -1.78
CA PRO A 150 0.42 -2.10 -2.75
C PRO A 150 1.94 -1.91 -2.78
N LYS A 151 2.50 -2.03 -3.98
CA LYS A 151 3.91 -1.77 -4.30
C LYS A 151 3.96 -0.87 -5.53
N LEU A 152 5.04 -0.12 -5.66
CA LEU A 152 5.19 0.88 -6.72
C LEU A 152 5.49 0.21 -8.07
N PHE A 153 6.35 -0.81 -8.04
CA PHE A 153 6.91 -1.50 -9.20
C PHE A 153 6.53 -2.99 -9.26
N SER A 154 5.38 -3.40 -8.69
CA SER A 154 4.85 -4.76 -8.90
C SER A 154 3.33 -4.84 -8.75
N ARG A 155 2.76 -6.03 -8.96
CA ARG A 155 1.31 -6.30 -8.97
C ARG A 155 0.96 -7.55 -8.14
N PRO A 156 -0.24 -7.62 -7.54
CA PRO A 156 -0.70 -8.81 -6.84
C PRO A 156 -0.77 -10.04 -7.76
N ILE A 157 -0.08 -11.11 -7.38
CA ILE A 157 0.01 -12.37 -8.16
C ILE A 157 -1.39 -12.94 -8.40
N LEU A 158 -2.22 -13.01 -7.34
CA LEU A 158 -3.58 -13.55 -7.43
C LEU A 158 -4.50 -12.70 -8.32
N GLU A 159 -4.31 -11.38 -8.39
CA GLU A 159 -5.12 -10.51 -9.25
C GLU A 159 -4.72 -10.64 -10.72
N VAL A 160 -3.42 -10.67 -11.01
CA VAL A 160 -2.90 -10.84 -12.37
C VAL A 160 -3.31 -12.20 -12.94
N TYR A 161 -3.22 -13.27 -12.16
CA TYR A 161 -3.67 -14.60 -12.60
C TYR A 161 -5.20 -14.77 -12.63
N LEU A 162 -5.96 -14.08 -11.75
CA LEU A 162 -7.43 -13.98 -11.86
C LEU A 162 -7.83 -13.33 -13.19
N LYS A 163 -7.11 -12.28 -13.62
CA LYS A 163 -7.31 -11.63 -14.93
C LYS A 163 -6.81 -12.51 -16.10
N HIS A 164 -5.70 -13.24 -15.95
CA HIS A 164 -5.13 -14.13 -17.01
C HIS A 164 -5.99 -15.35 -17.29
N SER A 165 -6.49 -16.01 -16.25
CA SER A 165 -7.31 -17.23 -16.35
C SER A 165 -8.69 -17.02 -17.00
N GLN A 166 -9.19 -15.78 -17.12
CA GLN A 166 -10.52 -15.44 -17.69
C GLN A 166 -11.72 -16.17 -17.05
N GLY A 167 -11.56 -16.79 -15.88
CA GLY A 167 -12.56 -17.68 -15.30
C GLY A 167 -12.16 -19.17 -15.25
N ASP A 168 -10.97 -19.55 -15.73
CA ASP A 168 -10.45 -20.91 -15.58
C ASP A 168 -10.00 -21.20 -14.13
N ARG A 169 -10.94 -21.73 -13.36
CA ARG A 169 -10.73 -22.19 -11.99
C ARG A 169 -9.57 -23.19 -11.84
N PRO A 170 -9.39 -24.22 -12.70
CA PRO A 170 -8.22 -25.09 -12.65
C PRO A 170 -6.88 -24.37 -12.64
N THR A 171 -6.68 -23.34 -13.47
CA THR A 171 -5.45 -22.53 -13.49
C THR A 171 -5.19 -21.85 -12.15
N MET A 172 -6.22 -21.35 -11.46
CA MET A 172 -6.06 -20.78 -10.12
C MET A 172 -5.88 -21.81 -9.01
N GLU A 173 -6.51 -22.98 -9.08
CA GLU A 173 -6.27 -24.08 -8.14
C GLU A 173 -4.81 -24.58 -8.24
N ARG A 174 -4.27 -24.62 -9.47
CA ARG A 174 -2.86 -24.92 -9.75
C ARG A 174 -1.92 -23.83 -9.21
N LEU A 175 -2.23 -22.54 -9.42
CA LEU A 175 -1.45 -21.43 -8.87
C LEU A 175 -1.42 -21.48 -7.34
N CYS A 176 -2.56 -21.65 -6.67
CA CYS A 176 -2.62 -21.76 -5.22
C CYS A 176 -1.77 -22.95 -4.73
N THR A 177 -1.79 -24.07 -5.46
CA THR A 177 -0.91 -25.23 -5.19
C THR A 177 0.59 -24.88 -5.34
N ARG A 178 0.97 -24.08 -6.35
CA ARG A 178 2.36 -23.57 -6.51
C ARG A 178 2.78 -22.72 -5.32
N LEU A 179 1.97 -21.70 -5.00
CA LEU A 179 2.25 -20.75 -3.93
C LEU A 179 2.32 -21.43 -2.55
N THR A 180 1.38 -22.33 -2.23
CA THR A 180 1.42 -23.09 -0.96
C THR A 180 2.66 -23.97 -0.86
N TYR A 181 3.10 -24.60 -1.95
CA TYR A 181 4.36 -25.35 -1.99
C TYR A 181 5.57 -24.46 -1.65
N LEU A 182 5.67 -23.27 -2.26
CA LEU A 182 6.75 -22.31 -2.01
C LEU A 182 6.77 -21.82 -0.56
N PHE A 183 5.62 -21.46 0.02
CA PHE A 183 5.54 -21.10 1.43
C PHE A 183 5.96 -22.27 2.33
N CYS A 184 5.54 -23.50 2.06
CA CYS A 184 5.93 -24.67 2.86
C CYS A 184 7.46 -24.88 2.86
N ILE A 185 8.10 -24.92 1.69
CA ILE A 185 9.55 -25.14 1.62
C ILE A 185 10.35 -23.97 2.19
N GLY A 186 9.87 -22.74 1.99
CA GLY A 186 10.48 -21.52 2.54
C GLY A 186 10.41 -21.47 4.05
N LEU A 187 9.25 -21.76 4.65
CA LEU A 187 9.06 -21.78 6.11
C LEU A 187 9.92 -22.86 6.77
N ILE A 188 10.09 -24.02 6.13
CA ILE A 188 11.01 -25.07 6.60
C ILE A 188 12.45 -24.56 6.61
N ALA A 189 12.89 -23.88 5.55
CA ALA A 189 14.24 -23.33 5.49
C ALA A 189 14.45 -22.16 6.49
N LEU A 190 13.47 -21.25 6.63
CA LEU A 190 13.51 -20.12 7.58
C LEU A 190 13.68 -20.59 9.01
N MET A 191 12.81 -21.50 9.47
CA MET A 191 12.88 -22.02 10.83
C MET A 191 14.12 -22.89 11.06
N GLY A 192 14.57 -23.61 10.03
CA GLY A 192 15.85 -24.32 10.04
C GLY A 192 17.05 -23.39 10.20
N TYR A 193 17.04 -22.23 9.53
CA TYR A 193 18.07 -21.20 9.64
C TYR A 193 18.04 -20.52 11.02
N ALA A 194 16.87 -20.12 11.51
CA ALA A 194 16.69 -19.54 12.84
C ALA A 194 17.24 -20.44 13.95
N ALA A 195 16.97 -21.75 13.88
CA ALA A 195 17.48 -22.74 14.83
C ALA A 195 19.00 -22.99 14.71
N VAL A 196 19.61 -22.74 13.54
CA VAL A 196 21.07 -22.83 13.32
C VAL A 196 21.80 -21.62 13.92
N ILE A 197 21.25 -20.42 13.78
CA ILE A 197 21.88 -19.17 14.25
C ILE A 197 21.48 -18.75 15.67
N GLY A 198 20.50 -19.41 16.29
CA GLY A 198 20.01 -19.09 17.64
C GLY A 198 19.07 -17.88 17.70
N ASP A 199 18.26 -17.65 16.67
CA ASP A 199 17.28 -16.54 16.61
C ASP A 199 15.95 -16.90 17.30
N ASP A 200 15.04 -15.92 17.41
CA ASP A 200 13.74 -16.06 18.07
C ASP A 200 12.73 -16.91 17.25
N GLU A 201 12.92 -18.23 17.29
CA GLU A 201 12.01 -19.23 16.69
C GLU A 201 10.54 -19.02 17.11
N GLU A 202 10.30 -18.55 18.34
CA GLU A 202 8.96 -18.34 18.88
C GLU A 202 8.28 -17.15 18.20
N SER A 203 8.94 -15.98 18.19
CA SER A 203 8.44 -14.78 17.51
C SER A 203 8.26 -14.99 16.00
N LEU A 204 9.16 -15.76 15.35
CA LEU A 204 9.02 -16.11 13.93
C LEU A 204 7.83 -17.06 13.68
N THR A 205 7.54 -17.97 14.62
CA THR A 205 6.38 -18.87 14.52
C THR A 205 5.08 -18.10 14.66
N GLU A 206 5.00 -17.13 15.58
CA GLU A 206 3.82 -16.27 15.77
C GLU A 206 3.57 -15.38 14.54
N GLU A 207 4.60 -14.67 14.06
CA GLU A 207 4.49 -13.79 12.87
C GLU A 207 4.01 -14.58 11.64
N TRP A 208 4.60 -15.74 11.38
CA TRP A 208 4.27 -16.52 10.19
C TRP A 208 2.97 -17.30 10.29
N ALA A 209 2.45 -17.56 11.50
CA ALA A 209 1.09 -18.08 11.67
C ALA A 209 0.04 -17.07 11.17
N GLU A 210 0.13 -15.81 11.61
CA GLU A 210 -0.77 -14.72 11.17
C GLU A 210 -0.68 -14.48 9.65
N LYS A 211 0.54 -14.37 9.12
CA LYS A 211 0.75 -14.22 7.68
C LYS A 211 0.12 -15.35 6.86
N MET A 212 0.26 -16.60 7.32
CA MET A 212 -0.27 -17.75 6.58
C MET A 212 -1.80 -17.86 6.67
N GLU A 213 -2.43 -17.37 7.73
CA GLU A 213 -3.89 -17.21 7.76
C GLU A 213 -4.35 -16.21 6.69
N HIS A 214 -3.73 -15.01 6.62
CA HIS A 214 -4.07 -14.00 5.62
C HIS A 214 -3.80 -14.48 4.18
N VAL A 215 -2.71 -15.20 3.94
CA VAL A 215 -2.43 -15.86 2.65
C VAL A 215 -3.52 -16.87 2.28
N GLN A 216 -3.95 -17.70 3.24
CA GLN A 216 -5.03 -18.66 3.03
C GLN A 216 -6.36 -17.95 2.71
N GLU A 217 -6.69 -16.87 3.43
CA GLU A 217 -7.88 -16.06 3.15
C GLU A 217 -7.83 -15.49 1.73
N LYS A 218 -6.71 -14.92 1.30
CA LYS A 218 -6.56 -14.30 -0.03
C LYS A 218 -6.63 -15.31 -1.16
N MET A 219 -6.02 -16.49 -1.00
CA MET A 219 -6.22 -17.61 -1.94
C MET A 219 -7.69 -18.07 -2.00
N GLN A 220 -8.35 -18.19 -0.84
CA GLN A 220 -9.78 -18.53 -0.81
C GLN A 220 -10.66 -17.44 -1.44
N GLU A 221 -10.34 -16.16 -1.23
CA GLU A 221 -11.05 -15.02 -1.83
C GLU A 221 -10.97 -15.09 -3.36
N ALA A 222 -9.76 -15.29 -3.90
CA ALA A 222 -9.52 -15.47 -5.32
C ALA A 222 -10.31 -16.66 -5.88
N LEU A 223 -10.23 -17.84 -5.25
CA LEU A 223 -10.95 -19.05 -5.68
C LEU A 223 -12.48 -18.91 -5.57
N ARG A 224 -13.00 -18.20 -4.56
CA ARG A 224 -14.45 -17.94 -4.41
C ARG A 224 -15.01 -17.10 -5.55
N ARG A 225 -14.24 -16.16 -6.12
CA ARG A 225 -14.66 -15.33 -7.27
C ARG A 225 -15.06 -16.17 -8.50
N PHE A 226 -14.47 -17.36 -8.69
CA PHE A 226 -14.85 -18.32 -9.75
C PHE A 226 -16.16 -19.08 -9.49
N GLY A 227 -16.65 -19.12 -8.24
CA GLY A 227 -17.92 -19.79 -7.89
C GLY A 227 -19.17 -18.93 -8.11
N GLY A 228 -19.00 -17.65 -8.47
CA GLY A 228 -19.95 -16.58 -8.21
C GLY A 228 -21.37 -16.73 -8.76
N PHE A 229 -21.56 -17.38 -9.93
CA PHE A 229 -22.88 -17.47 -10.56
C PHE A 229 -23.57 -18.83 -10.37
N GLN A 230 -22.90 -19.95 -10.67
CA GLN A 230 -23.52 -21.28 -10.58
C GLN A 230 -23.76 -21.76 -9.14
N GLN A 231 -22.87 -21.42 -8.19
CA GLN A 231 -23.05 -21.79 -6.78
C GLN A 231 -24.24 -21.01 -6.18
N LEU A 232 -24.36 -19.72 -6.53
CA LEU A 232 -25.42 -18.83 -6.04
C LEU A 232 -26.78 -19.21 -6.66
N MET A 233 -26.82 -19.53 -7.96
CA MET A 233 -28.00 -20.13 -8.61
C MET A 233 -28.40 -21.47 -7.99
N ARG A 234 -27.44 -22.36 -7.65
CA ARG A 234 -27.74 -23.61 -6.92
C ARG A 234 -28.32 -23.35 -5.53
N ILE A 235 -27.81 -22.35 -4.81
CA ILE A 235 -28.30 -21.99 -3.47
C ILE A 235 -29.70 -21.33 -3.55
N MET A 236 -29.96 -20.47 -4.54
CA MET A 236 -31.29 -19.91 -4.80
C MET A 236 -32.28 -21.00 -5.24
N ALA A 237 -31.91 -21.88 -6.17
CA ALA A 237 -32.75 -23.00 -6.58
C ALA A 237 -33.07 -23.95 -5.40
N MET A 238 -32.10 -24.24 -4.53
CA MET A 238 -32.34 -25.01 -3.30
C MET A 238 -33.15 -24.26 -2.24
N ARG A 239 -33.17 -22.92 -2.23
CA ARG A 239 -34.08 -22.13 -1.37
C ARG A 239 -35.51 -22.16 -1.91
N LEU A 240 -35.70 -21.93 -3.22
CA LEU A 240 -37.00 -22.05 -3.89
C LEU A 240 -37.60 -23.45 -3.73
N LEU A 241 -36.83 -24.51 -4.03
CA LEU A 241 -37.24 -25.90 -3.84
C LEU A 241 -37.45 -26.33 -2.36
N ARG A 242 -37.03 -25.50 -1.38
CA ARG A 242 -37.36 -25.67 0.04
C ARG A 242 -38.60 -24.86 0.46
N GLN A 243 -38.93 -23.80 -0.26
CA GLN A 243 -40.12 -22.98 -0.04
C GLN A 243 -41.36 -23.68 -0.63
N GLU A 244 -41.26 -24.23 -1.84
CA GLU A 244 -42.28 -25.09 -2.48
C GLU A 244 -42.67 -26.30 -1.61
N ARG A 245 -41.72 -26.86 -0.84
CA ARG A 245 -41.93 -28.02 0.04
C ARG A 245 -42.41 -27.66 1.45
N ARG A 246 -42.76 -26.40 1.73
CA ARG A 246 -43.24 -25.93 3.05
C ARG A 246 -44.66 -25.34 3.01
N SER A 247 -45.53 -25.96 2.22
CA SER A 247 -46.98 -26.01 2.47
C SER A 247 -47.45 -27.43 2.16
N PRO A 248 -48.26 -28.07 3.04
CA PRO A 248 -49.69 -27.80 2.95
C PRO A 248 -50.42 -27.66 4.29
N ARG A 249 -51.68 -27.22 4.15
CA ARG A 249 -52.79 -27.19 5.10
C ARG A 249 -52.81 -28.32 6.15
N SER A 250 -53.18 -27.96 7.38
CA SER A 250 -54.24 -28.67 8.11
C SER A 250 -54.98 -27.67 9.00
N GLU A 251 -56.30 -27.68 8.93
CA GLU A 251 -57.17 -26.94 9.85
C GLU A 251 -57.64 -27.86 10.99
N GLU A 252 -58.23 -27.23 12.00
CA GLU A 252 -59.31 -27.79 12.84
C GLU A 252 -58.98 -28.71 14.05
N THR A 253 -59.84 -28.54 15.06
CA THR A 253 -60.14 -29.39 16.23
C THR A 253 -59.29 -29.33 17.53
N GLN A 254 -60.05 -29.23 18.65
CA GLN A 254 -59.75 -29.61 20.05
C GLN A 254 -58.83 -28.74 20.95
N ARG A 255 -59.44 -27.65 21.43
CA ARG A 255 -59.40 -27.22 22.86
C ARG A 255 -60.21 -28.20 23.76
N PRO A 256 -60.25 -28.06 25.11
CA PRO A 256 -59.44 -27.22 26.01
C PRO A 256 -58.90 -27.93 27.27
N ARG A 257 -57.86 -27.33 27.87
CA ARG A 257 -57.71 -27.05 29.32
C ARG A 257 -56.61 -25.99 29.50
N TRP A 258 -56.43 -25.30 30.64
CA TRP A 258 -57.17 -25.33 31.92
C TRP A 258 -57.51 -23.88 32.37
N LYS A 259 -57.19 -23.48 33.60
CA LYS A 259 -57.28 -22.12 34.20
C LYS A 259 -56.06 -21.97 35.16
N LYS A 260 -55.31 -20.87 35.24
CA LYS A 260 -55.57 -19.44 35.57
C LYS A 260 -55.53 -19.14 37.08
N CYS A 261 -54.45 -18.49 37.56
CA CYS A 261 -54.26 -17.70 38.80
C CYS A 261 -52.78 -17.22 38.84
N ALA A 262 -52.32 -16.19 39.57
CA ALA A 262 -52.87 -14.90 40.04
C ALA A 262 -51.68 -14.00 40.50
N SER A 263 -51.81 -12.68 40.63
CA SER A 263 -50.67 -11.73 40.77
C SER A 263 -50.45 -11.15 42.21
N PRO A 264 -49.21 -10.76 42.62
CA PRO A 264 -48.87 -10.32 43.99
C PRO A 264 -48.48 -8.82 44.18
N PRO A 265 -48.42 -8.26 45.42
CA PRO A 265 -47.98 -6.87 45.68
C PRO A 265 -46.99 -6.62 46.87
N SER A 266 -46.45 -5.39 46.91
CA SER A 266 -46.16 -4.48 48.07
C SER A 266 -45.08 -4.75 49.16
N SER A 267 -43.95 -4.02 49.02
CA SER A 267 -43.50 -2.87 49.87
C SER A 267 -42.61 -3.00 51.16
N PRO A 268 -41.82 -1.95 51.52
CA PRO A 268 -40.79 -1.89 52.61
C PRO A 268 -41.20 -0.92 53.77
N PRO A 269 -40.35 -0.23 54.59
CA PRO A 269 -38.87 -0.24 54.84
C PRO A 269 -38.42 -0.20 56.35
N GLY A 270 -37.11 -0.06 56.66
CA GLY A 270 -36.66 0.36 58.02
C GLY A 270 -35.15 0.39 58.37
N SER A 271 -34.70 1.54 58.90
CA SER A 271 -33.62 1.80 59.91
C SER A 271 -32.15 1.30 59.78
N CYS A 272 -31.22 2.27 59.83
CA CYS A 272 -29.86 2.20 60.42
C CYS A 272 -29.90 2.89 61.83
N PRO A 273 -28.81 3.37 62.50
CA PRO A 273 -27.35 3.18 62.33
C PRO A 273 -26.60 2.88 63.66
N TRP A 274 -25.27 2.97 63.69
CA TRP A 274 -24.53 3.99 64.46
C TRP A 274 -23.06 4.16 63.98
N THR A 275 -22.19 4.82 64.77
CA THR A 275 -21.03 5.63 64.28
C THR A 275 -19.82 5.58 65.24
N LEU A 276 -18.76 6.39 64.98
CA LEU A 276 -17.53 6.70 65.78
C LEU A 276 -16.29 5.83 65.43
N LEU A 277 -15.04 6.31 65.24
CA LEU A 277 -14.38 7.63 64.96
C LEU A 277 -13.18 7.35 64.00
N SER A 278 -12.41 8.25 63.36
CA SER A 278 -11.74 9.55 63.68
C SER A 278 -10.50 9.41 64.61
N SER A 279 -9.39 10.16 64.47
CA SER A 279 -8.98 11.22 63.50
C SER A 279 -7.45 11.55 63.66
N SER A 280 -6.64 11.72 62.59
CA SER A 280 -6.18 13.00 61.96
C SER A 280 -4.81 13.58 62.40
N VAL A 281 -4.19 14.41 61.52
CA VAL A 281 -3.11 15.41 61.75
C VAL A 281 -1.63 14.94 61.60
N ASP A 282 -0.78 15.89 61.18
CA ASP A 282 0.66 15.91 60.82
C ASP A 282 1.17 17.37 61.18
N PRO A 283 2.45 17.84 61.13
CA PRO A 283 3.60 17.32 60.37
C PRO A 283 5.03 17.51 60.98
N GLN A 284 6.04 17.35 60.11
CA GLN A 284 7.39 17.97 60.12
C GLN A 284 8.59 17.33 60.90
N LYS A 285 9.78 17.71 60.39
CA LYS A 285 11.18 17.38 60.76
C LYS A 285 11.62 18.07 62.09
N PRO A 286 12.87 17.97 62.62
CA PRO A 286 14.13 17.38 62.09
C PRO A 286 15.04 16.60 63.10
N TRP A 287 16.14 16.00 62.61
CA TRP A 287 17.53 16.21 63.12
C TRP A 287 18.59 15.54 62.21
N GLU A 288 19.88 15.88 62.45
CA GLU A 288 21.05 15.49 61.64
C GLU A 288 22.20 14.89 62.48
N PHE A 289 23.17 14.27 61.80
CA PHE A 289 24.59 14.11 62.17
C PHE A 289 24.99 13.65 63.60
N SER A 290 25.70 12.53 63.67
CA SER A 290 27.06 12.51 64.28
C SER A 290 27.85 11.25 63.89
N GLN A 291 29.18 11.36 63.93
CA GLN A 291 30.13 10.30 63.57
C GLN A 291 30.77 9.68 64.83
N THR A 292 31.25 8.43 64.76
CA THR A 292 32.72 8.16 64.80
C THR A 292 33.12 6.66 64.74
N ARG A 293 34.15 6.39 63.92
CA ARG A 293 35.26 5.43 64.10
C ARG A 293 34.97 3.98 64.56
N ARG A 294 35.21 3.04 63.64
CA ARG A 294 36.27 2.02 63.82
C ARG A 294 37.03 1.76 62.51
N THR A 295 38.14 1.05 62.60
CA THR A 295 39.30 1.27 61.71
C THR A 295 39.54 0.13 60.72
N ARG A 296 39.89 0.50 59.47
CA ARG A 296 40.66 -0.27 58.46
C ARG A 296 40.69 -1.81 58.57
N GLN A 297 40.28 -2.46 57.49
CA GLN A 297 41.28 -3.10 56.63
C GLN A 297 40.88 -2.99 55.16
N LYS A 298 41.86 -2.74 54.26
CA LYS A 298 41.65 -2.77 52.81
C LYS A 298 41.87 -4.20 52.31
N LEU A 299 40.99 -4.67 51.43
CA LEU A 299 41.35 -5.58 50.35
C LEU A 299 40.75 -4.98 49.07
N VAL A 300 41.60 -4.69 48.09
CA VAL A 300 41.24 -3.94 46.89
C VAL A 300 41.07 -4.94 45.74
N CYS A 301 39.90 -4.92 45.10
CA CYS A 301 39.67 -5.57 43.81
C CYS A 301 39.04 -4.54 42.86
N SER A 302 39.86 -3.59 42.39
CA SER A 302 39.43 -2.41 41.62
C SER A 302 39.61 -2.63 40.12
N CYS A 303 38.84 -3.55 39.53
CA CYS A 303 38.83 -3.82 38.09
C CYS A 303 37.42 -3.88 37.47
N SER A 304 36.37 -3.41 38.16
CA SER A 304 34.98 -3.54 37.68
C SER A 304 34.04 -2.37 38.03
N SER A 305 34.52 -1.31 38.69
CA SER A 305 33.74 -0.08 38.94
C SER A 305 33.76 0.85 37.73
N GLY A 306 34.95 1.28 37.30
CA GLY A 306 35.10 2.30 36.24
C GLY A 306 34.38 1.99 34.93
N VAL A 307 34.36 0.71 34.50
CA VAL A 307 33.64 0.29 33.28
C VAL A 307 32.12 0.40 33.44
N LYS A 308 31.57 0.25 34.65
CA LYS A 308 30.14 0.47 34.92
C LYS A 308 29.79 1.95 35.07
N GLU A 309 30.69 2.72 35.68
CA GLU A 309 30.56 4.17 35.89
C GLU A 309 30.61 4.90 34.54
N GLN A 310 31.64 4.66 33.72
CA GLN A 310 31.73 5.20 32.35
C GLN A 310 30.61 4.73 31.43
N ARG A 311 30.08 3.50 31.60
CA ARG A 311 28.92 3.04 30.82
C ARG A 311 27.62 3.74 31.25
N ALA A 312 27.46 4.05 32.53
CA ALA A 312 26.33 4.84 33.01
C ALA A 312 26.41 6.28 32.47
N ASP A 313 27.56 6.93 32.60
CA ASP A 313 27.80 8.29 32.08
C ASP A 313 27.51 8.38 30.57
N SER A 314 28.02 7.44 29.77
CA SER A 314 27.76 7.41 28.31
C SER A 314 26.28 7.19 27.98
N VAL A 315 25.58 6.31 28.70
CA VAL A 315 24.14 6.07 28.48
C VAL A 315 23.31 7.28 28.89
N GLU A 316 23.68 7.98 29.97
CA GLU A 316 23.00 9.22 30.39
C GLU A 316 23.26 10.35 29.39
N ILE A 317 24.48 10.51 28.89
CA ILE A 317 24.81 11.45 27.81
C ILE A 317 24.03 11.12 26.52
N MET A 318 23.91 9.85 26.16
CA MET A 318 23.16 9.41 24.97
C MET A 318 21.65 9.59 25.12
N SER A 319 21.07 9.32 26.30
CA SER A 319 19.65 9.59 26.57
C SER A 319 19.36 11.09 26.46
N ASN A 320 20.16 11.93 27.12
CA ASN A 320 20.09 13.39 26.98
C ASN A 320 20.26 13.86 25.52
N SER A 321 21.05 13.14 24.71
CA SER A 321 21.23 13.44 23.28
C SER A 321 19.97 13.13 22.46
N LEU A 322 19.31 11.98 22.64
CA LEU A 322 18.02 11.70 21.97
C LEU A 322 16.91 12.58 22.51
N GLU A 323 16.83 12.80 23.83
CA GLU A 323 15.85 13.72 24.42
C GLU A 323 16.00 15.11 23.81
N ARG A 324 17.22 15.58 23.56
CA ARG A 324 17.48 16.82 22.80
C ARG A 324 17.08 16.71 21.33
N VAL A 325 17.47 15.65 20.61
CA VAL A 325 17.13 15.47 19.17
C VAL A 325 15.62 15.38 18.96
N VAL A 326 14.90 14.62 19.79
CA VAL A 326 13.45 14.49 19.74
C VAL A 326 12.80 15.79 20.21
N ALA A 327 13.25 16.45 21.28
CA ALA A 327 12.70 17.77 21.65
C ALA A 327 12.92 18.84 20.57
N GLN A 328 14.02 18.76 19.79
CA GLN A 328 14.31 19.69 18.69
C GLN A 328 13.56 19.35 17.39
N LYS A 329 13.33 18.07 17.08
CA LYS A 329 12.78 17.61 15.80
C LYS A 329 11.35 17.09 15.89
N LYS A 330 10.77 16.98 17.09
CA LYS A 330 9.40 16.47 17.29
C LYS A 330 8.36 17.26 16.50
N GLU A 331 8.41 18.59 16.52
CA GLU A 331 7.46 19.44 15.77
C GLU A 331 7.56 19.19 14.25
N ALA A 332 8.76 19.00 13.73
CA ALA A 332 8.98 18.63 12.32
C ALA A 332 8.49 17.21 12.00
N ILE A 333 8.68 16.25 12.92
CA ILE A 333 8.14 14.89 12.79
C ILE A 333 6.60 14.93 12.82
N GLU A 334 5.98 15.66 13.74
CA GLU A 334 4.52 15.83 13.79
C GLU A 334 3.98 16.46 12.50
N ALA A 335 4.65 17.49 11.97
CA ALA A 335 4.31 18.09 10.67
C ALA A 335 4.37 17.09 9.49
N VAL A 336 5.41 16.24 9.44
CA VAL A 336 5.50 15.16 8.43
C VAL A 336 4.35 14.17 8.53
N MET A 337 3.96 13.78 9.75
CA MET A 337 2.90 12.80 9.96
C MET A 337 1.51 13.36 9.66
N ASP A 338 1.28 14.64 9.97
CA ASP A 338 0.10 15.43 9.58
C ASP A 338 0.04 15.63 8.06
N MET A 339 1.16 15.97 7.40
CA MET A 339 1.25 16.06 5.94
C MET A 339 0.84 14.72 5.30
N PHE A 340 1.40 13.60 5.78
CA PHE A 340 0.98 12.25 5.39
C PHE A 340 -0.47 11.89 5.76
N GLN A 341 -1.22 12.74 6.46
CA GLN A 341 -2.66 12.55 6.77
C GLN A 341 -3.56 13.50 5.96
N GLN A 342 -3.03 14.60 5.41
CA GLN A 342 -3.78 15.58 4.61
C GLN A 342 -4.00 15.14 3.15
N GLY A 343 -3.33 14.08 2.69
CA GLY A 343 -3.57 13.44 1.39
C GLY A 343 -2.47 13.69 0.35
N ALA A 344 -2.56 12.98 -0.78
CA ALA A 344 -1.45 12.86 -1.72
C ALA A 344 -0.98 14.19 -2.33
N GLU A 345 -1.89 15.12 -2.58
CA GLU A 345 -1.60 16.46 -3.10
C GLU A 345 -0.67 17.28 -2.19
N VAL A 346 -0.87 17.23 -0.88
CA VAL A 346 -0.01 17.96 0.06
C VAL A 346 1.35 17.28 0.15
N VAL A 347 1.38 15.95 0.35
CA VAL A 347 2.61 15.16 0.46
C VAL A 347 3.48 15.27 -0.79
N ALA A 348 2.89 15.19 -1.99
CA ALA A 348 3.62 15.19 -3.25
C ALA A 348 4.24 16.55 -3.61
N SER A 349 3.66 17.66 -3.13
CA SER A 349 4.11 19.03 -3.43
C SER A 349 4.90 19.72 -2.31
N ALA A 350 5.02 19.10 -1.13
CA ALA A 350 5.96 19.51 -0.07
C ALA A 350 7.43 19.36 -0.52
N VAL A 351 8.34 20.17 0.04
CA VAL A 351 9.79 20.17 -0.29
C VAL A 351 10.61 20.51 0.97
N GLY A 352 11.62 19.70 1.28
CA GLY A 352 12.48 19.82 2.46
C GLY A 352 11.86 19.24 3.74
N GLU A 353 10.59 18.83 3.69
CA GLU A 353 9.82 18.41 4.87
C GLU A 353 10.05 16.93 5.23
N LEU A 354 10.34 16.04 4.28
CA LEU A 354 10.43 14.59 4.52
C LEU A 354 11.60 14.16 5.42
N PHE A 355 12.74 14.87 5.34
CA PHE A 355 14.02 14.38 5.84
C PHE A 355 14.18 14.30 7.38
N PRO A 356 13.66 15.26 8.19
CA PRO A 356 13.80 15.23 9.66
C PRO A 356 13.30 13.97 10.36
N LEU A 357 12.36 13.23 9.77
CA LEU A 357 11.94 11.92 10.28
C LEU A 357 13.05 10.85 10.13
N CYS A 358 13.78 10.87 9.00
CA CYS A 358 14.85 9.92 8.73
C CYS A 358 16.03 10.10 9.69
N GLU A 359 16.37 11.35 10.01
CA GLU A 359 17.49 11.72 10.90
C GLU A 359 17.34 11.17 12.33
N ALA A 360 16.14 10.77 12.75
CA ALA A 360 15.92 10.17 14.07
C ALA A 360 16.37 8.68 14.14
N ALA A 361 16.60 8.02 13.01
CA ALA A 361 16.86 6.58 12.93
C ALA A 361 18.14 6.14 13.67
N ALA A 362 19.22 6.91 13.52
CA ALA A 362 20.51 6.61 14.14
C ALA A 362 20.50 6.78 15.68
N PRO A 363 20.02 7.91 16.24
CA PRO A 363 19.82 8.06 17.69
C PRO A 363 18.89 7.00 18.32
N VAL A 364 17.77 6.65 17.66
CA VAL A 364 16.82 5.65 18.17
C VAL A 364 17.43 4.25 18.22
N LEU A 365 18.18 3.84 17.20
CA LEU A 365 18.81 2.53 17.14
C LEU A 365 19.86 2.34 18.25
N ARG A 366 20.70 3.35 18.48
CA ARG A 366 21.73 3.32 19.55
C ARG A 366 21.11 3.07 20.93
N LEU A 367 20.05 3.81 21.26
CA LEU A 367 19.38 3.70 22.57
C LEU A 367 18.53 2.44 22.70
N ALA A 368 17.96 1.93 21.60
CA ALA A 368 17.34 0.61 21.59
C ALA A 368 18.34 -0.50 21.95
N LEU A 369 19.59 -0.44 21.44
CA LEU A 369 20.64 -1.40 21.75
C LEU A 369 21.11 -1.33 23.22
N ASP A 370 21.24 -0.14 23.79
CA ASP A 370 21.58 0.04 25.22
C ASP A 370 20.41 -0.24 26.19
N ASN A 371 19.22 -0.59 25.69
CA ASN A 371 18.00 -0.88 26.46
C ASN A 371 17.38 0.35 27.17
N VAL A 372 17.57 1.54 26.60
CA VAL A 372 16.91 2.76 27.09
C VAL A 372 15.47 2.78 26.59
N HIS A 373 14.56 2.31 27.44
CA HIS A 373 13.12 2.33 27.21
C HIS A 373 12.50 3.71 27.53
N SER A 374 12.86 4.73 26.74
CA SER A 374 12.24 6.06 26.83
C SER A 374 10.93 6.15 26.04
N LYS A 375 10.13 7.20 26.30
CA LYS A 375 8.88 7.45 25.56
C LYS A 375 9.17 7.94 24.14
N GLU A 376 10.33 8.55 23.97
CA GLU A 376 10.85 9.19 22.78
C GLU A 376 11.28 8.12 21.77
N VAL A 377 11.96 7.05 22.23
CA VAL A 377 12.24 5.84 21.44
C VAL A 377 10.95 5.18 20.95
N PHE A 378 9.96 5.02 21.85
CA PHE A 378 8.66 4.45 21.49
C PHE A 378 7.92 5.33 20.46
N TYR A 379 7.84 6.64 20.69
CA TYR A 379 7.15 7.58 19.82
C TYR A 379 7.67 7.57 18.38
N VAL A 380 8.99 7.63 18.19
CA VAL A 380 9.59 7.63 16.84
C VAL A 380 9.40 6.28 16.15
N LYS A 381 9.51 5.16 16.89
CA LYS A 381 9.24 3.81 16.37
C LYS A 381 7.80 3.70 15.81
N GLU A 382 6.81 4.24 16.52
CA GLU A 382 5.42 4.27 16.04
C GLU A 382 5.27 5.12 14.76
N GLN A 383 6.07 6.18 14.57
CA GLN A 383 6.05 6.96 13.32
C GLN A 383 6.64 6.17 12.15
N PHE A 384 7.75 5.45 12.37
CA PHE A 384 8.34 4.55 11.36
C PHE A 384 7.36 3.43 10.95
N LEU A 385 6.67 2.83 11.93
CA LEU A 385 5.59 1.86 11.70
C LEU A 385 4.44 2.49 10.91
N THR A 386 4.08 3.75 11.19
CA THR A 386 3.00 4.44 10.49
C THR A 386 3.36 4.76 9.04
N VAL A 387 4.58 5.22 8.73
CA VAL A 387 5.04 5.40 7.33
C VAL A 387 5.05 4.07 6.57
N ARG A 388 5.58 3.00 7.18
CA ARG A 388 5.53 1.63 6.62
C ARG A 388 4.09 1.21 6.28
N ASN A 389 3.12 1.56 7.12
CA ASN A 389 1.72 1.18 6.93
C ASN A 389 0.95 2.06 5.92
N LYS A 390 1.39 3.31 5.65
CA LYS A 390 0.72 4.20 4.68
C LYS A 390 0.97 3.79 3.22
N LEU A 391 2.15 3.23 2.92
CA LEU A 391 2.46 2.55 1.65
C LEU A 391 1.40 1.50 1.27
N ASP A 392 0.81 0.79 2.25
CA ASP A 392 -0.14 -0.30 2.02
C ASP A 392 -1.56 0.17 1.60
N VAL A 393 -1.81 1.48 1.48
CA VAL A 393 -3.17 2.04 1.31
C VAL A 393 -3.49 2.48 -0.12
N LEU A 394 -2.51 2.80 -0.97
CA LEU A 394 -2.72 3.48 -2.27
C LEU A 394 -2.57 2.57 -3.49
N SER A 395 -3.69 2.13 -4.08
CA SER A 395 -3.75 1.26 -5.27
C SER A 395 -4.18 2.01 -6.56
N THR A 396 -3.69 1.58 -7.73
CA THR A 396 -3.73 2.35 -8.99
C THR A 396 -4.75 1.84 -10.02
N GLN A 397 -5.54 2.76 -10.61
CA GLN A 397 -6.42 2.49 -11.77
C GLN A 397 -5.76 2.94 -13.09
N LEU A 398 -5.32 1.99 -13.93
CA LEU A 398 -5.07 2.19 -15.37
C LEU A 398 -5.24 0.87 -16.13
N GLU A 399 -5.74 0.91 -17.37
CA GLU A 399 -6.08 -0.28 -18.17
C GLU A 399 -5.60 -0.25 -19.65
N ASP A 400 -4.79 0.73 -20.05
CA ASP A 400 -4.27 0.90 -21.43
C ASP A 400 -3.05 0.00 -21.76
N ILE A 401 -2.92 -0.45 -23.02
CA ILE A 401 -1.89 -1.42 -23.44
C ILE A 401 -0.47 -0.83 -23.48
N ASP A 402 -0.27 0.38 -24.00
CA ASP A 402 1.04 1.02 -24.08
C ASP A 402 1.52 1.45 -22.69
N CYS A 403 0.59 1.94 -21.87
CA CYS A 403 0.82 2.25 -20.47
C CYS A 403 1.23 1.00 -19.67
N GLU A 404 0.63 -0.16 -19.96
CA GLU A 404 0.96 -1.44 -19.33
C GLU A 404 2.29 -2.03 -19.78
N ILE A 405 2.72 -1.81 -21.03
CA ILE A 405 4.08 -2.17 -21.48
C ILE A 405 5.12 -1.28 -20.80
N LYS A 406 4.88 0.04 -20.75
CA LYS A 406 5.77 1.02 -20.11
C LYS A 406 5.87 0.80 -18.60
N LYS A 407 4.74 0.54 -17.93
CA LYS A 407 4.71 0.14 -16.53
C LYS A 407 5.40 -1.22 -16.34
N GLY A 408 5.11 -2.24 -17.16
CA GLY A 408 5.76 -3.55 -17.09
C GLY A 408 7.30 -3.48 -17.19
N ARG A 409 7.85 -2.53 -17.95
CA ARG A 409 9.29 -2.24 -17.98
C ARG A 409 9.78 -1.63 -16.65
N LEU A 410 9.11 -0.62 -16.11
CA LEU A 410 9.46 -0.01 -14.81
C LEU A 410 9.35 -1.04 -13.67
N ASP A 411 8.26 -1.80 -13.65
CA ASP A 411 8.01 -2.92 -12.76
C ASP A 411 9.19 -3.91 -12.82
N SER A 412 9.62 -4.31 -14.01
CA SER A 412 10.76 -5.23 -14.18
C SER A 412 12.12 -4.63 -13.78
N GLN A 413 12.30 -3.31 -13.91
CA GLN A 413 13.59 -2.62 -13.71
C GLN A 413 13.82 -2.24 -12.24
N TYR A 414 12.77 -1.86 -11.49
CA TYR A 414 12.89 -1.29 -10.15
C TYR A 414 12.34 -2.17 -9.02
N PHE A 415 11.67 -3.29 -9.32
CA PHE A 415 11.17 -4.23 -8.31
C PHE A 415 12.24 -4.67 -7.31
N CYS A 416 13.41 -5.13 -7.76
CA CYS A 416 14.48 -5.57 -6.86
C CYS A 416 15.00 -4.44 -5.97
N VAL A 417 15.05 -3.20 -6.49
CA VAL A 417 15.48 -2.00 -5.75
C VAL A 417 14.48 -1.68 -4.63
N GLU A 418 13.19 -1.72 -4.96
CA GLU A 418 12.08 -1.50 -4.02
C GLU A 418 12.01 -2.61 -2.95
N GLU A 419 12.16 -3.88 -3.33
CA GLU A 419 12.17 -4.99 -2.38
C GLU A 419 13.38 -4.96 -1.45
N ASN A 420 14.56 -4.63 -1.97
CA ASN A 420 15.76 -4.47 -1.15
C ASN A 420 15.57 -3.37 -0.11
N ILE A 421 15.08 -2.18 -0.50
CA ILE A 421 14.84 -1.08 0.43
C ILE A 421 13.82 -1.47 1.52
N ARG A 422 12.71 -2.13 1.16
CA ARG A 422 11.73 -2.59 2.16
C ARG A 422 12.33 -3.62 3.12
N ASN A 423 13.18 -4.52 2.65
CA ASN A 423 13.78 -5.56 3.49
C ASN A 423 14.94 -5.05 4.35
N GLN A 424 15.72 -4.08 3.87
CA GLN A 424 16.68 -3.32 4.69
C GLN A 424 15.97 -2.60 5.84
N PHE A 425 14.87 -1.88 5.56
CA PHE A 425 14.06 -1.23 6.59
C PHE A 425 13.42 -2.24 7.56
N ARG A 426 12.90 -3.37 7.06
CA ARG A 426 12.39 -4.47 7.91
C ARG A 426 13.48 -4.96 8.86
N LYS A 427 14.68 -5.27 8.36
CA LYS A 427 15.80 -5.75 9.18
C LYS A 427 16.31 -4.70 10.19
N TYR A 428 16.17 -3.41 9.90
CA TYR A 428 16.38 -2.35 10.90
C TYR A 428 15.31 -2.41 12.01
N MET A 429 14.03 -2.53 11.65
CA MET A 429 12.92 -2.65 12.60
C MET A 429 13.02 -3.92 13.47
N ASP A 430 13.50 -5.04 12.93
CA ASP A 430 13.77 -6.29 13.69
C ASP A 430 14.66 -6.00 14.93
N ILE A 431 15.62 -5.07 14.85
CA ILE A 431 16.49 -4.70 15.98
C ILE A 431 15.71 -3.89 17.03
N LEU A 432 14.81 -2.99 16.59
CA LEU A 432 13.95 -2.19 17.47
C LEU A 432 12.79 -3.00 18.10
N GLU A 433 12.54 -4.21 17.60
CA GLU A 433 11.47 -5.12 18.05
C GLU A 433 11.98 -6.32 18.85
N ALA A 434 13.25 -6.71 18.69
CA ALA A 434 13.83 -7.88 19.36
C ALA A 434 13.91 -7.79 20.90
N LYS A 435 13.55 -8.91 21.54
CA LYS A 435 13.90 -9.23 22.94
C LYS A 435 15.42 -9.11 23.11
N GLN A 436 15.92 -8.55 24.22
CA GLN A 436 17.34 -8.14 24.35
C GLN A 436 18.36 -9.24 24.01
N GLN A 437 18.08 -10.50 24.36
CA GLN A 437 18.96 -11.64 24.07
C GLN A 437 19.17 -11.93 22.57
N PHE A 438 18.33 -11.38 21.68
CA PHE A 438 18.41 -11.60 20.23
C PHE A 438 18.91 -10.37 19.46
N LYS A 439 19.13 -9.20 20.10
CA LYS A 439 19.54 -7.98 19.39
C LYS A 439 20.88 -8.13 18.68
N GLU A 440 21.85 -8.82 19.27
CA GLU A 440 23.15 -9.07 18.62
C GLU A 440 22.98 -9.88 17.32
N VAL A 441 22.07 -10.87 17.31
CA VAL A 441 21.72 -11.68 16.13
C VAL A 441 21.01 -10.82 15.09
N LYS A 442 19.99 -10.03 15.46
CA LYS A 442 19.28 -9.14 14.51
C LYS A 442 20.21 -8.07 13.92
N THR A 443 21.10 -7.49 14.72
CA THR A 443 22.11 -6.51 14.25
C THR A 443 23.06 -7.15 13.24
N ARG A 444 23.55 -8.38 13.48
CA ARG A 444 24.34 -9.12 12.48
C ARG A 444 23.55 -9.32 11.19
N LEU A 445 22.34 -9.85 11.29
CA LEU A 445 21.47 -10.11 10.12
C LEU A 445 21.20 -8.84 9.31
N PHE A 446 20.96 -7.71 9.97
CA PHE A 446 20.77 -6.42 9.31
C PHE A 446 22.02 -5.97 8.53
N LEU A 447 23.20 -6.00 9.16
CA LEU A 447 24.46 -5.58 8.50
C LEU A 447 24.81 -6.47 7.32
N GLU A 448 24.73 -7.79 7.48
CA GLU A 448 24.93 -8.75 6.39
C GLU A 448 23.94 -8.52 5.24
N HIS A 449 22.66 -8.37 5.56
CA HIS A 449 21.60 -8.19 4.57
C HIS A 449 21.73 -6.85 3.83
N PHE A 450 22.03 -5.74 4.53
CA PHE A 450 22.24 -4.43 3.92
C PHE A 450 23.40 -4.46 2.93
N ALA A 451 24.53 -5.07 3.29
CA ALA A 451 25.67 -5.23 2.39
C ALA A 451 25.32 -6.09 1.16
N LYS A 452 24.70 -7.26 1.35
CA LYS A 452 24.36 -8.20 0.25
C LYS A 452 23.31 -7.65 -0.71
N THR A 453 22.34 -6.88 -0.22
CA THR A 453 21.32 -6.19 -1.03
C THR A 453 21.81 -4.87 -1.66
N GLY A 454 23.10 -4.55 -1.53
CA GLY A 454 23.73 -3.38 -2.17
C GLY A 454 23.61 -2.06 -1.39
N GLY A 455 22.95 -2.06 -0.23
CA GLY A 455 22.87 -0.92 0.68
C GLY A 455 22.37 0.37 0.01
N GLU A 456 23.11 1.44 0.24
CA GLU A 456 22.89 2.79 -0.30
C GLU A 456 22.71 2.85 -1.84
N LYS A 457 23.27 1.90 -2.60
CA LYS A 457 23.16 1.87 -4.06
C LYS A 457 21.71 1.84 -4.55
N ASN A 458 20.79 1.26 -3.77
CA ASN A 458 19.38 1.25 -4.10
C ASN A 458 18.79 2.67 -4.10
N LEU A 459 19.18 3.53 -3.14
CA LEU A 459 18.77 4.93 -3.08
C LEU A 459 19.32 5.74 -4.26
N PHE A 460 20.60 5.54 -4.63
CA PHE A 460 21.18 6.16 -5.82
C PHE A 460 20.43 5.76 -7.10
N VAL A 461 20.08 4.49 -7.27
CA VAL A 461 19.30 4.02 -8.43
C VAL A 461 17.92 4.66 -8.50
N LEU A 462 17.26 4.96 -7.37
CA LEU A 462 16.00 5.71 -7.33
C LEU A 462 16.19 7.22 -7.61
N TYR A 463 17.29 7.82 -7.13
CA TYR A 463 17.65 9.21 -7.42
C TYR A 463 17.92 9.39 -8.92
N ASP A 464 18.79 8.57 -9.51
CA ASP A 464 19.12 8.63 -10.95
C ASP A 464 17.92 8.29 -11.86
N ALA A 465 16.95 7.53 -11.35
CA ALA A 465 15.68 7.26 -12.01
C ALA A 465 14.83 8.53 -12.14
N LEU A 466 14.68 9.31 -11.07
CA LEU A 466 13.89 10.55 -11.09
C LEU A 466 14.61 11.69 -11.80
N MET A 467 15.92 11.85 -11.56
CA MET A 467 16.72 12.92 -12.17
C MET A 467 16.99 12.70 -13.66
N GLY A 468 16.83 11.47 -14.18
CA GLY A 468 17.05 11.13 -15.59
C GLY A 468 18.52 10.90 -15.96
N THR A 469 19.41 10.89 -14.97
CA THR A 469 20.86 10.60 -15.08
C THR A 469 21.17 9.11 -15.26
N ASN A 470 20.16 8.24 -15.12
CA ASN A 470 20.30 6.80 -15.33
C ASN A 470 20.75 6.41 -16.75
N SER A 471 21.30 5.21 -16.89
CA SER A 471 21.88 4.67 -18.15
C SER A 471 20.90 4.49 -19.32
N PHE A 472 19.59 4.70 -19.11
CA PHE A 472 18.58 4.66 -20.18
C PHE A 472 18.15 6.06 -20.65
N GLY A 473 18.66 7.14 -20.05
CA GLY A 473 18.57 8.52 -20.56
C GLY A 473 17.19 9.16 -20.54
N GLU A 474 16.23 8.59 -19.81
CA GLU A 474 14.88 9.13 -19.66
C GLU A 474 14.50 9.15 -18.17
N SER A 475 13.86 10.23 -17.71
CA SER A 475 13.36 10.31 -16.33
C SER A 475 12.15 9.41 -16.15
N VAL A 476 12.16 8.61 -15.07
CA VAL A 476 10.99 7.81 -14.67
C VAL A 476 9.80 8.71 -14.35
N LEU A 477 10.01 9.92 -13.84
CA LEU A 477 8.93 10.87 -13.55
C LEU A 477 8.25 11.38 -14.84
N GLU A 478 9.03 11.65 -15.89
CA GLU A 478 8.52 12.07 -17.21
C GLU A 478 7.89 10.89 -17.98
N LEU A 479 8.36 9.66 -17.76
CA LEU A 479 7.69 8.44 -18.24
C LEU A 479 6.35 8.20 -17.52
N VAL A 480 6.29 8.42 -16.22
CA VAL A 480 5.05 8.37 -15.43
C VAL A 480 4.05 9.42 -15.92
N GLU A 481 4.44 10.69 -15.99
CA GLU A 481 3.59 11.80 -16.45
C GLU A 481 2.90 11.49 -17.79
N ARG A 482 3.65 10.91 -18.74
CA ARG A 482 3.15 10.50 -20.06
C ARG A 482 2.21 9.28 -19.98
N TYR A 483 2.54 8.22 -19.22
CA TYR A 483 1.66 7.04 -19.15
C TYR A 483 0.40 7.26 -18.30
N VAL A 484 0.43 8.14 -17.29
CA VAL A 484 -0.79 8.58 -16.59
C VAL A 484 -1.60 9.59 -17.42
N ALA A 485 -1.15 9.90 -18.65
CA ALA A 485 -1.74 10.86 -19.57
C ALA A 485 -2.01 12.23 -18.92
N ARG A 486 -1.10 12.72 -18.07
CA ARG A 486 -1.28 13.94 -17.26
C ARG A 486 -2.54 13.93 -16.37
N ASN A 487 -2.88 12.77 -15.80
CA ASN A 487 -3.74 12.70 -14.62
C ASN A 487 -2.94 13.13 -13.39
N ARG A 488 -3.27 14.30 -12.83
CA ARG A 488 -2.61 14.88 -11.65
C ARG A 488 -2.60 13.93 -10.46
N ARG A 489 -3.75 13.34 -10.10
CA ARG A 489 -3.89 12.47 -8.93
C ARG A 489 -3.01 11.22 -9.00
N LEU A 490 -2.94 10.58 -10.18
CA LEU A 490 -2.08 9.41 -10.39
C LEU A 490 -0.57 9.75 -10.37
N LEU A 491 -0.21 10.99 -10.72
CA LEU A 491 1.16 11.49 -10.59
C LEU A 491 1.50 11.81 -9.13
N GLU A 492 0.58 12.44 -8.39
CA GLU A 492 0.71 12.68 -6.95
C GLU A 492 0.89 11.36 -6.19
N ASP A 493 0.03 10.37 -6.42
CA ASP A 493 0.14 9.01 -5.85
C ASP A 493 1.50 8.33 -6.14
N PHE A 494 2.09 8.59 -7.32
CA PHE A 494 3.42 8.09 -7.67
C PHE A 494 4.51 8.80 -6.86
N CYS A 495 4.46 10.12 -6.78
CA CYS A 495 5.40 10.93 -6.00
C CYS A 495 5.36 10.57 -4.51
N VAL A 496 4.17 10.38 -3.93
CA VAL A 496 4.04 9.92 -2.52
C VAL A 496 4.73 8.60 -2.29
N ARG A 497 4.41 7.56 -3.07
CA ARG A 497 5.03 6.23 -2.89
C ARG A 497 6.55 6.24 -3.13
N MET A 498 7.07 7.13 -3.98
CA MET A 498 8.52 7.36 -4.10
C MET A 498 9.10 8.02 -2.85
N LYS A 499 8.48 9.07 -2.29
CA LYS A 499 8.90 9.71 -1.03
C LYS A 499 8.91 8.72 0.13
N GLU A 500 7.85 7.93 0.28
CA GLU A 500 7.76 6.87 1.30
C GLU A 500 8.89 5.84 1.14
N LEU A 501 9.18 5.41 -0.09
CA LEU A 501 10.26 4.45 -0.37
C LEU A 501 11.65 5.02 -0.07
N PHE A 502 11.91 6.30 -0.39
CA PHE A 502 13.12 7.00 0.06
C PHE A 502 13.23 7.04 1.59
N CYS A 503 12.13 7.37 2.29
CA CYS A 503 12.10 7.42 3.75
C CYS A 503 12.50 6.08 4.38
N LEU A 504 11.94 4.96 3.91
CA LEU A 504 12.32 3.63 4.41
C LEU A 504 13.82 3.34 4.22
N GLY A 505 14.36 3.64 3.04
CA GLY A 505 15.77 3.36 2.73
C GLY A 505 16.75 4.29 3.43
N LEU A 506 16.36 5.54 3.71
CA LEU A 506 17.16 6.49 4.48
C LEU A 506 17.18 6.15 5.97
N ILE A 507 16.06 5.71 6.55
CA ILE A 507 16.02 5.17 7.92
C ILE A 507 16.96 3.96 8.03
N ALA A 508 16.94 3.05 7.05
CA ALA A 508 17.85 1.92 7.01
C ALA A 508 19.33 2.35 6.83
N LEU A 509 19.63 3.29 5.92
CA LEU A 509 20.97 3.82 5.70
C LEU A 509 21.56 4.43 6.97
N LEU A 510 20.83 5.35 7.60
CA LEU A 510 21.31 6.02 8.82
C LEU A 510 21.40 5.04 9.99
N GLY A 511 20.51 4.03 10.05
CA GLY A 511 20.66 2.89 10.95
C GLY A 511 21.95 2.09 10.72
N HIS A 512 22.36 1.88 9.46
CA HIS A 512 23.63 1.24 9.14
C HIS A 512 24.82 2.13 9.54
N CYS A 513 24.80 3.43 9.20
CA CYS A 513 25.81 4.40 9.63
C CYS A 513 26.03 4.33 11.15
N ALA A 514 24.96 4.35 11.94
CA ALA A 514 24.99 4.32 13.40
C ALA A 514 25.69 3.09 14.02
N LEU A 515 25.81 2.00 13.27
CA LEU A 515 26.44 0.74 13.66
C LEU A 515 27.88 0.57 13.14
N THR A 516 28.23 1.25 12.05
CA THR A 516 29.48 0.99 11.30
C THR A 516 30.43 2.17 11.17
N GLN A 517 29.97 3.38 11.48
CA GLN A 517 30.65 4.64 11.15
C GLN A 517 30.74 5.58 12.37
N GLY A 518 31.64 6.56 12.28
CA GLY A 518 31.75 7.67 13.22
C GLY A 518 30.61 8.68 13.09
N GLN A 519 30.48 9.59 14.07
CA GLN A 519 29.46 10.63 14.04
C GLN A 519 29.67 11.62 12.87
N GLU A 520 30.92 11.95 12.55
CA GLU A 520 31.30 12.81 11.42
C GLU A 520 30.85 12.21 10.07
N GLU A 521 31.02 10.89 9.89
CA GLU A 521 30.60 10.16 8.69
C GLU A 521 29.07 10.01 8.58
N GLU A 522 28.36 9.94 9.70
CA GLU A 522 26.90 9.99 9.78
C GLU A 522 26.35 11.39 9.45
N GLU A 523 27.02 12.44 9.94
CA GLU A 523 26.67 13.85 9.68
C GLU A 523 26.93 14.23 8.22
N ASP A 524 28.03 13.77 7.61
CA ASP A 524 28.27 13.85 6.16
C ASP A 524 27.16 13.18 5.35
N LYS A 525 26.70 11.99 5.77
CA LYS A 525 25.62 11.25 5.09
C LYS A 525 24.25 11.90 5.24
N ILE A 526 23.99 12.52 6.39
CA ILE A 526 22.83 13.38 6.63
C ILE A 526 22.85 14.59 5.69
N GLN A 527 24.00 15.26 5.52
CA GLN A 527 24.14 16.38 4.59
C GLN A 527 24.06 15.98 3.11
N GLU A 528 24.61 14.83 2.72
CA GLU A 528 24.48 14.34 1.33
C GLU A 528 23.02 14.08 0.97
N TRP A 529 22.30 13.34 1.81
CA TRP A 529 20.95 12.88 1.47
C TRP A 529 19.86 13.92 1.70
N SER A 530 19.99 14.85 2.65
CA SER A 530 19.06 15.99 2.77
C SER A 530 19.00 16.78 1.46
N SER A 531 20.15 17.15 0.91
CA SER A 531 20.28 17.88 -0.36
C SER A 531 19.70 17.10 -1.55
N LYS A 532 19.98 15.79 -1.65
CA LYS A 532 19.43 14.91 -2.71
C LYS A 532 17.91 14.76 -2.63
N ILE A 533 17.34 14.72 -1.42
CA ILE A 533 15.89 14.66 -1.23
C ILE A 533 15.24 15.99 -1.57
N GLU A 534 15.81 17.14 -1.17
CA GLU A 534 15.28 18.45 -1.55
C GLU A 534 15.24 18.63 -3.08
N GLU A 535 16.28 18.19 -3.80
CA GLU A 535 16.32 18.17 -5.26
C GLU A 535 15.22 17.27 -5.86
N VAL A 536 15.05 16.06 -5.33
CA VAL A 536 14.01 15.10 -5.75
C VAL A 536 12.59 15.66 -5.50
N GLU A 537 12.33 16.25 -4.34
CA GLU A 537 11.03 16.82 -4.00
C GLU A 537 10.71 18.07 -4.85
N SER A 538 11.70 18.93 -5.07
CA SER A 538 11.61 20.09 -5.99
C SER A 538 11.29 19.66 -7.43
N ARG A 539 11.93 18.57 -7.90
CA ARG A 539 11.65 17.98 -9.22
C ARG A 539 10.25 17.39 -9.30
N MET A 540 9.79 16.65 -8.28
CA MET A 540 8.41 16.14 -8.19
C MET A 540 7.38 17.27 -8.27
N LYS A 541 7.55 18.30 -7.43
CA LYS A 541 6.68 19.48 -7.39
C LYS A 541 6.62 20.18 -8.76
N THR A 542 7.76 20.43 -9.38
CA THR A 542 7.84 21.09 -10.70
C THR A 542 7.05 20.32 -11.77
N THR A 543 7.13 18.99 -11.79
CA THR A 543 6.35 18.18 -12.74
C THR A 543 4.85 18.17 -12.43
N ILE A 544 4.44 18.18 -11.15
CA ILE A 544 3.03 18.30 -10.76
C ILE A 544 2.46 19.68 -11.14
N GLU A 545 3.22 20.76 -10.93
CA GLU A 545 2.85 22.11 -11.34
C GLU A 545 2.75 22.22 -12.88
N ALA A 546 3.68 21.65 -13.64
CA ALA A 546 3.63 21.62 -15.10
C ALA A 546 2.46 20.77 -15.64
N CYS A 547 2.18 19.62 -15.03
CA CYS A 547 1.02 18.77 -15.32
C CYS A 547 -0.29 19.53 -15.08
N THR A 548 -0.36 20.28 -13.97
CA THR A 548 -1.51 21.11 -13.60
C THR A 548 -1.67 22.30 -14.55
N ALA A 549 -0.60 22.99 -14.93
CA ALA A 549 -0.65 24.13 -15.84
C ALA A 549 -1.11 23.74 -17.26
N ALA A 550 -0.76 22.54 -17.72
CA ALA A 550 -1.13 22.03 -19.04
C ALA A 550 -2.54 21.41 -19.12
N PHE A 551 -3.37 21.55 -18.07
CA PHE A 551 -4.70 20.93 -18.03
C PHE A 551 -5.64 21.30 -19.20
N PRO A 552 -5.69 22.54 -19.73
CA PRO A 552 -6.68 22.91 -20.75
C PRO A 552 -6.45 22.20 -22.09
N ASP A 553 -5.19 22.12 -22.53
CA ASP A 553 -4.81 21.44 -23.77
C ASP A 553 -5.03 19.92 -23.66
N GLN A 554 -4.71 19.32 -22.52
CA GLN A 554 -4.97 17.90 -22.30
C GLN A 554 -6.48 17.60 -22.22
N ALA A 555 -7.26 18.43 -21.52
CA ALA A 555 -8.71 18.31 -21.44
C ALA A 555 -9.37 18.40 -22.82
N LYS A 556 -8.85 19.26 -23.70
CA LYS A 556 -9.27 19.34 -25.11
C LYS A 556 -9.00 18.04 -25.87
N LEU A 557 -7.79 17.49 -25.75
CA LEU A 557 -7.40 16.24 -26.42
C LEU A 557 -8.22 15.03 -25.91
N ASP A 558 -8.49 14.96 -24.61
CA ASP A 558 -9.25 13.87 -24.01
C ASP A 558 -10.74 13.93 -24.41
N ALA A 559 -11.34 15.12 -24.33
CA ALA A 559 -12.73 15.32 -24.74
C ALA A 559 -12.92 15.13 -26.26
N GLN A 560 -11.93 15.50 -27.07
CA GLN A 560 -11.91 15.17 -28.50
C GLN A 560 -11.84 13.66 -28.72
N ARG A 561 -10.99 12.93 -27.99
CA ARG A 561 -10.84 11.48 -28.13
C ARG A 561 -12.12 10.74 -27.78
N LEU A 562 -12.74 11.05 -26.63
CA LEU A 562 -14.01 10.42 -26.23
C LEU A 562 -15.15 10.74 -27.20
N LEU A 563 -15.13 11.90 -27.87
CA LEU A 563 -16.09 12.25 -28.94
C LEU A 563 -15.81 11.53 -30.27
N GLN A 564 -14.58 11.07 -30.51
CA GLN A 564 -14.18 10.29 -31.70
C GLN A 564 -14.42 8.78 -31.53
N GLU A 565 -14.28 8.24 -30.31
CA GLU A 565 -14.43 6.81 -29.99
C GLU A 565 -15.90 6.33 -29.92
N LYS A 566 -16.88 7.23 -30.08
CA LYS A 566 -18.32 6.95 -29.93
C LYS A 566 -19.08 7.05 -31.26
N GLU A 567 -19.71 5.95 -31.65
CA GLU A 567 -20.74 5.92 -32.70
C GLU A 567 -22.15 5.93 -32.08
N GLU A 568 -23.01 6.81 -32.59
CA GLU A 568 -24.47 6.90 -32.33
C GLU A 568 -24.96 6.92 -30.86
N GLU A 569 -24.40 7.78 -30.02
CA GLU A 569 -24.98 8.13 -28.71
C GLU A 569 -25.82 9.43 -28.72
N ASN A 570 -26.76 9.53 -27.77
CA ASN A 570 -27.58 10.71 -27.55
C ASN A 570 -26.74 11.89 -27.04
N LEU A 571 -26.91 13.06 -27.67
CA LEU A 571 -26.19 14.29 -27.34
C LEU A 571 -26.16 14.63 -25.85
N GLN A 572 -27.24 14.40 -25.10
CA GLN A 572 -27.24 14.68 -23.65
C GLN A 572 -26.35 13.70 -22.89
N ASP A 573 -26.37 12.41 -23.24
CA ASP A 573 -25.61 11.36 -22.57
C ASP A 573 -24.13 11.43 -22.93
N THR A 574 -23.78 11.83 -24.17
CA THR A 574 -22.40 12.14 -24.55
C THR A 574 -21.89 13.41 -23.84
N THR A 575 -22.73 14.45 -23.71
CA THR A 575 -22.36 15.68 -22.96
C THR A 575 -22.09 15.35 -21.49
N GLN A 576 -22.90 14.47 -20.89
CA GLN A 576 -22.74 14.02 -19.51
C GLN A 576 -21.47 13.18 -19.32
N GLN A 577 -21.16 12.25 -20.23
CA GLN A 577 -19.92 11.46 -20.18
C GLN A 577 -18.65 12.31 -20.35
N ILE A 578 -18.68 13.32 -21.22
CA ILE A 578 -17.57 14.29 -21.34
C ILE A 578 -17.40 15.06 -20.02
N LEU A 579 -18.48 15.50 -19.38
CA LEU A 579 -18.41 16.15 -18.07
C LEU A 579 -17.85 15.21 -17.00
N GLU A 580 -18.30 13.96 -16.94
CA GLU A 580 -17.84 12.97 -15.96
C GLU A 580 -16.35 12.62 -16.12
N LEU A 581 -15.86 12.50 -17.36
CA LEU A 581 -14.42 12.36 -17.63
C LEU A 581 -13.64 13.58 -17.12
N LEU A 582 -14.10 14.79 -17.44
CA LEU A 582 -13.41 16.02 -17.08
C LEU A 582 -13.40 16.24 -15.56
N VAL A 583 -14.52 16.01 -14.87
CA VAL A 583 -14.62 16.10 -13.41
C VAL A 583 -13.79 15.02 -12.72
N LYS A 584 -13.75 13.78 -13.26
CA LYS A 584 -12.92 12.69 -12.66
C LYS A 584 -11.42 12.95 -12.81
N LYS A 585 -10.96 13.61 -13.87
CA LYS A 585 -9.54 13.82 -14.17
C LYS A 585 -9.00 15.18 -13.71
N TYR A 586 -9.87 16.19 -13.64
CA TYR A 586 -9.56 17.58 -13.31
C TYR A 586 -10.49 18.07 -12.21
N ASP A 587 -10.39 17.44 -11.03
CA ASP A 587 -11.28 17.62 -9.88
C ASP A 587 -11.19 19.00 -9.23
N TRP A 588 -10.10 19.74 -9.49
CA TRP A 588 -9.91 21.13 -9.06
C TRP A 588 -10.55 22.18 -9.99
N VAL A 589 -11.34 21.75 -10.99
CA VAL A 589 -11.87 22.63 -12.05
C VAL A 589 -13.40 22.50 -12.15
N SER A 590 -14.09 23.65 -12.19
CA SER A 590 -15.51 23.72 -12.56
C SER A 590 -15.65 23.75 -14.07
N TRP A 591 -16.45 22.84 -14.62
CA TRP A 591 -16.59 22.59 -16.06
C TRP A 591 -17.98 22.93 -16.56
N SER A 592 -18.09 23.46 -17.77
CA SER A 592 -19.33 23.56 -18.53
C SER A 592 -19.12 23.04 -19.95
N VAL A 593 -19.80 21.94 -20.26
CA VAL A 593 -19.71 21.22 -21.53
C VAL A 593 -20.99 21.49 -22.31
N ARG A 594 -20.88 21.95 -23.57
CA ARG A 594 -22.02 22.01 -24.50
C ARG A 594 -21.68 21.32 -25.82
N LEU A 595 -22.56 20.44 -26.27
CA LEU A 595 -22.56 19.89 -27.63
C LEU A 595 -23.61 20.61 -28.47
N ILE A 596 -23.21 21.08 -29.65
CA ILE A 596 -24.09 21.77 -30.61
C ILE A 596 -24.13 20.93 -31.88
N ASN A 597 -25.30 20.42 -32.24
CA ASN A 597 -25.48 19.62 -33.45
C ASN A 597 -25.31 20.51 -34.69
N HIS A 598 -24.30 20.23 -35.50
CA HIS A 598 -24.10 20.92 -36.77
C HIS A 598 -25.08 20.41 -37.84
N SER A 599 -25.45 19.12 -37.78
CA SER A 599 -26.47 18.56 -38.66
C SER A 599 -27.87 19.15 -38.39
N GLY A 600 -28.72 19.14 -39.41
CA GLY A 600 -30.08 19.68 -39.31
C GLY A 600 -30.65 20.08 -40.66
N SER A 601 -31.98 20.17 -40.75
CA SER A 601 -32.69 20.57 -41.96
C SER A 601 -32.23 21.94 -42.49
N THR A 602 -32.15 22.10 -43.80
CA THR A 602 -31.73 23.35 -44.50
C THR A 602 -32.39 24.61 -43.94
N TYR A 603 -33.68 24.54 -43.60
CA TYR A 603 -34.43 25.65 -43.02
C TYR A 603 -33.97 26.07 -41.62
N ARG A 604 -33.59 25.11 -40.76
CA ARG A 604 -33.00 25.40 -39.44
C ARG A 604 -31.63 26.04 -39.57
N ASN A 605 -30.78 25.51 -40.48
CA ASN A 605 -29.45 26.06 -40.74
C ASN A 605 -29.53 27.50 -41.28
N TRP A 606 -30.42 27.75 -42.26
CA TRP A 606 -30.67 29.09 -42.79
C TRP A 606 -31.14 30.08 -41.71
N ARG A 607 -32.06 29.67 -40.83
CA ARG A 607 -32.49 30.50 -39.68
C ARG A 607 -31.42 30.69 -38.60
N ALA A 608 -30.46 29.76 -38.49
CA ALA A 608 -29.41 29.84 -37.48
C ALA A 608 -28.31 30.85 -37.88
N GLY A 609 -28.11 31.05 -39.18
CA GLY A 609 -27.01 31.82 -39.74
C GLY A 609 -25.68 31.07 -39.73
N GLU A 610 -24.67 31.63 -40.38
CA GLU A 610 -23.32 31.06 -40.42
C GLU A 610 -22.66 31.11 -39.03
N HIS A 611 -22.78 32.25 -38.34
CA HIS A 611 -22.37 32.41 -36.94
C HIS A 611 -23.49 32.01 -35.97
N PHE A 612 -23.86 30.73 -35.99
CA PHE A 612 -24.93 30.17 -35.14
C PHE A 612 -24.54 30.03 -33.66
N HIS A 613 -23.26 30.16 -33.31
CA HIS A 613 -22.77 30.28 -31.94
C HIS A 613 -21.61 31.29 -31.88
N HIS A 614 -21.34 31.83 -30.69
CA HIS A 614 -20.20 32.72 -30.45
C HIS A 614 -19.81 32.71 -28.96
N VAL A 615 -18.52 32.88 -28.67
CA VAL A 615 -17.95 32.86 -27.32
C VAL A 615 -17.04 34.08 -27.14
N ALA A 616 -17.08 34.71 -25.96
CA ALA A 616 -16.13 35.71 -25.50
C ALA A 616 -15.68 35.41 -24.05
N GLY A 617 -14.63 36.09 -23.61
CA GLY A 617 -13.87 35.73 -22.40
C GLY A 617 -12.80 34.67 -22.66
N GLN A 618 -12.01 34.37 -21.63
CA GLN A 618 -10.94 33.38 -21.61
C GLN A 618 -11.46 32.00 -21.16
N ASN A 619 -10.57 31.06 -20.86
CA ASN A 619 -10.90 29.79 -20.20
C ASN A 619 -11.98 28.95 -20.89
N TRP A 620 -11.87 28.83 -22.22
CA TRP A 620 -12.68 27.94 -23.05
C TRP A 620 -11.88 27.35 -24.21
N PHE A 621 -12.38 26.24 -24.77
CA PHE A 621 -11.90 25.65 -26.00
C PHE A 621 -13.03 25.03 -26.82
N GLU A 622 -12.83 24.94 -28.13
CA GLU A 622 -13.72 24.22 -29.05
C GLU A 622 -13.03 23.07 -29.79
N VAL A 623 -13.83 22.06 -30.12
CA VAL A 623 -13.51 20.94 -31.02
C VAL A 623 -14.62 20.87 -32.06
N LEU A 624 -14.27 21.07 -33.33
CA LEU A 624 -15.23 21.33 -34.40
C LEU A 624 -15.49 20.09 -35.27
N GLN A 625 -16.73 19.93 -35.71
CA GLN A 625 -17.17 19.00 -36.77
C GLN A 625 -16.90 17.49 -36.55
N VAL A 626 -16.46 17.05 -35.37
CA VAL A 626 -16.39 15.62 -35.04
C VAL A 626 -17.81 15.06 -35.02
N ASN A 627 -18.07 14.04 -35.85
CA ASN A 627 -19.39 13.39 -35.98
C ASN A 627 -20.56 14.36 -36.24
N ASN A 628 -20.31 15.46 -36.98
CA ASN A 628 -21.24 16.58 -37.21
C ASN A 628 -21.64 17.35 -35.94
N ILE A 629 -20.81 17.36 -34.90
CA ILE A 629 -21.05 18.06 -33.63
C ILE A 629 -19.92 19.09 -33.42
N ASN A 630 -20.28 20.27 -32.93
CA ASN A 630 -19.33 21.22 -32.35
C ASN A 630 -19.39 21.08 -30.82
N LEU A 631 -18.27 20.70 -30.21
CA LEU A 631 -18.07 20.70 -28.76
C LEU A 631 -17.48 22.05 -28.35
N VAL A 632 -18.09 22.71 -27.35
CA VAL A 632 -17.56 23.92 -26.71
C VAL A 632 -17.52 23.70 -25.21
N VAL A 633 -16.31 23.59 -24.66
CA VAL A 633 -16.04 23.47 -23.22
C VAL A 633 -15.54 24.81 -22.70
N SER A 634 -16.01 25.22 -21.53
CA SER A 634 -15.46 26.36 -20.79
C SER A 634 -15.42 26.02 -19.31
N TYR A 635 -14.51 26.67 -18.58
CA TYR A 635 -14.14 26.26 -17.24
C TYR A 635 -13.78 27.46 -16.36
N SER A 636 -13.69 27.22 -15.04
CA SER A 636 -13.05 28.11 -14.07
C SER A 636 -12.41 27.28 -12.96
N VAL A 637 -11.26 27.74 -12.47
CA VAL A 637 -10.57 27.16 -11.30
C VAL A 637 -11.05 27.83 -10.00
N LYS A 638 -11.70 28.99 -10.07
CA LYS A 638 -12.19 29.77 -8.92
C LYS A 638 -13.56 30.38 -9.23
N PRO A 639 -14.62 29.54 -9.38
CA PRO A 639 -15.94 29.96 -9.82
C PRO A 639 -16.55 31.02 -8.89
N GLN A 640 -17.02 32.14 -9.46
CA GLN A 640 -17.64 33.24 -8.72
C GLN A 640 -19.14 33.37 -9.04
N PRO A 641 -19.98 33.87 -8.10
CA PRO A 641 -21.41 34.06 -8.32
C PRO A 641 -21.73 34.94 -9.53
N VAL A 642 -22.66 34.49 -10.37
CA VAL A 642 -23.01 35.15 -11.62
C VAL A 642 -24.12 36.19 -11.39
N PRO A 643 -24.02 37.44 -11.92
CA PRO A 643 -25.05 38.47 -11.76
C PRO A 643 -26.28 38.20 -12.65
N ARG A 644 -27.08 37.19 -12.25
CA ARG A 644 -28.22 36.63 -13.00
C ARG A 644 -29.21 37.70 -13.47
N ASP A 645 -29.55 38.66 -12.62
CA ASP A 645 -30.58 39.66 -12.93
C ASP A 645 -30.09 40.71 -13.94
N CYS A 646 -28.80 41.05 -13.93
CA CYS A 646 -28.18 41.88 -14.97
C CYS A 646 -28.24 41.18 -16.34
N ILE A 647 -27.93 39.87 -16.39
CA ILE A 647 -28.02 39.07 -17.61
C ILE A 647 -29.46 39.03 -18.13
N ARG A 648 -30.44 38.76 -17.25
CA ARG A 648 -31.87 38.76 -17.63
C ARG A 648 -32.31 40.12 -18.15
N GLN A 649 -31.96 41.22 -17.48
CA GLN A 649 -32.27 42.58 -17.94
C GLN A 649 -31.64 42.88 -19.31
N ALA A 650 -30.37 42.51 -19.54
CA ALA A 650 -29.71 42.66 -20.83
C ALA A 650 -30.41 41.83 -21.94
N MET A 651 -30.86 40.61 -21.61
CA MET A 651 -31.57 39.71 -22.53
C MET A 651 -33.05 40.08 -22.75
N GLU A 652 -33.66 40.89 -21.90
CA GLU A 652 -34.97 41.52 -22.14
C GLU A 652 -34.86 42.86 -22.89
N GLY A 653 -33.74 43.56 -22.73
CA GLY A 653 -33.37 44.76 -23.46
C GLY A 653 -32.70 44.47 -24.80
N GLN A 654 -31.43 44.84 -24.93
CA GLN A 654 -30.68 44.83 -26.19
C GLN A 654 -30.50 43.41 -26.77
N GLY A 655 -30.25 42.41 -25.92
CA GLY A 655 -30.08 41.02 -26.35
C GLY A 655 -31.35 40.35 -26.90
N ARG A 656 -32.54 40.89 -26.61
CA ARG A 656 -33.85 40.24 -26.87
C ARG A 656 -34.14 39.94 -28.35
N LYS A 657 -33.45 40.61 -29.28
CA LYS A 657 -33.56 40.39 -30.73
C LYS A 657 -32.24 40.01 -31.40
N GLY A 658 -31.15 39.89 -30.65
CA GLY A 658 -29.82 39.59 -31.21
C GLY A 658 -29.73 38.18 -31.83
N ASN A 659 -28.70 37.99 -32.65
CA ASN A 659 -28.13 36.68 -32.95
C ASN A 659 -27.04 36.35 -31.91
N ALA A 660 -26.34 35.22 -32.04
CA ALA A 660 -25.34 34.82 -31.05
C ALA A 660 -24.21 35.86 -30.86
N PRO A 661 -23.53 36.38 -31.91
CA PRO A 661 -22.53 37.42 -31.74
C PRO A 661 -23.04 38.69 -31.05
N ALA A 662 -24.18 39.24 -31.48
CA ALA A 662 -24.72 40.48 -30.92
C ALA A 662 -25.20 40.34 -29.46
N VAL A 663 -25.54 39.13 -29.02
CA VAL A 663 -25.86 38.87 -27.60
C VAL A 663 -24.59 38.83 -26.76
N VAL A 664 -23.54 38.17 -27.24
CA VAL A 664 -22.24 38.11 -26.55
C VAL A 664 -21.64 39.51 -26.42
N GLU A 665 -21.61 40.30 -27.51
CA GLU A 665 -21.06 41.68 -27.52
C GLU A 665 -21.76 42.62 -26.52
N VAL A 666 -23.06 42.41 -26.26
CA VAL A 666 -23.83 43.19 -25.26
C VAL A 666 -23.49 42.78 -23.83
N LEU A 667 -23.26 41.48 -23.60
CA LEU A 667 -23.00 40.91 -22.27
C LEU A 667 -21.54 41.07 -21.85
N GLU A 668 -20.58 40.82 -22.73
CA GLU A 668 -19.13 40.99 -22.51
C GLU A 668 -18.82 42.41 -21.98
N LYS A 669 -19.39 43.44 -22.60
CA LYS A 669 -19.24 44.85 -22.18
C LYS A 669 -19.81 45.17 -20.80
N GLN A 670 -20.63 44.29 -20.23
CA GLN A 670 -21.23 44.43 -18.90
C GLN A 670 -20.59 43.47 -17.88
N LEU A 671 -19.88 42.43 -18.33
CA LEU A 671 -19.46 41.27 -17.55
C LEU A 671 -17.97 40.96 -17.81
N CYS A 672 -17.11 41.95 -17.58
CA CYS A 672 -15.66 41.76 -17.65
C CYS A 672 -15.21 40.70 -16.60
N GLY A 673 -14.37 39.74 -17.01
CA GLY A 673 -13.98 38.59 -16.18
C GLY A 673 -14.98 37.43 -16.16
N PHE A 674 -15.94 37.39 -17.10
CA PHE A 674 -16.87 36.28 -17.29
C PHE A 674 -16.78 35.72 -18.71
N VAL A 675 -16.83 34.39 -18.81
CA VAL A 675 -16.99 33.68 -20.08
C VAL A 675 -18.45 33.77 -20.50
N VAL A 676 -18.70 34.23 -21.73
CA VAL A 676 -20.06 34.38 -22.29
C VAL A 676 -20.17 33.60 -23.59
N HIS A 677 -21.07 32.61 -23.65
CA HIS A 677 -21.32 31.80 -24.84
C HIS A 677 -22.80 31.84 -25.22
N ALA A 678 -23.13 32.30 -26.42
CA ALA A 678 -24.49 32.25 -26.97
C ALA A 678 -24.62 31.20 -28.09
N VAL A 679 -25.70 30.40 -28.05
CA VAL A 679 -26.03 29.39 -29.08
C VAL A 679 -27.41 29.67 -29.66
N SER A 680 -27.52 29.74 -30.99
CA SER A 680 -28.78 29.96 -31.71
C SER A 680 -29.81 28.88 -31.40
N ARG A 681 -31.02 29.29 -31.01
CA ARG A 681 -32.17 28.39 -30.71
C ARG A 681 -32.65 27.52 -31.89
N HIS A 682 -32.06 27.72 -33.07
CA HIS A 682 -32.38 27.00 -34.30
C HIS A 682 -31.43 25.81 -34.55
N LYS A 683 -30.31 25.73 -33.82
CA LYS A 683 -29.55 24.49 -33.65
C LYS A 683 -30.12 23.68 -32.48
N GLU A 684 -29.85 22.39 -32.51
CA GLU A 684 -30.05 21.49 -31.38
C GLU A 684 -28.78 21.51 -30.52
N SER A 685 -28.95 21.57 -29.19
CA SER A 685 -27.82 21.58 -28.27
C SER A 685 -28.17 20.96 -26.91
N ALA A 686 -27.18 20.26 -26.37
CA ALA A 686 -27.14 19.68 -25.04
C ALA A 686 -26.12 20.43 -24.17
N ALA A 687 -26.30 20.39 -22.85
CA ALA A 687 -25.40 21.01 -21.89
C ALA A 687 -25.35 20.24 -20.58
N ALA A 688 -24.18 20.23 -19.93
CA ALA A 688 -23.97 19.74 -18.57
C ALA A 688 -22.85 20.59 -17.91
N TRP A 689 -22.85 20.69 -16.58
CA TRP A 689 -21.84 21.46 -15.85
C TRP A 689 -21.61 20.93 -14.42
N SER A 690 -20.44 21.21 -13.85
CA SER A 690 -20.08 20.92 -12.46
C SER A 690 -19.93 22.16 -11.57
N PHE A 691 -20.21 23.34 -12.10
CA PHE A 691 -20.21 24.60 -11.35
C PHE A 691 -21.26 24.59 -10.21
N PRO A 692 -20.98 25.30 -9.09
CA PRO A 692 -21.99 25.66 -8.08
C PRO A 692 -23.20 26.39 -8.68
N GLU A 693 -24.38 26.25 -8.06
CA GLU A 693 -25.66 26.73 -8.60
C GLU A 693 -25.68 28.26 -8.79
N GLU A 694 -25.05 29.02 -7.89
CA GLU A 694 -24.92 30.47 -7.98
C GLU A 694 -23.84 30.93 -8.99
N CYS A 695 -22.88 30.08 -9.31
CA CYS A 695 -21.70 30.41 -10.15
C CYS A 695 -21.87 30.09 -11.64
N HIS A 696 -23.05 29.61 -12.08
CA HIS A 696 -23.30 29.28 -13.48
C HIS A 696 -24.71 29.62 -13.94
N TYR A 697 -24.80 30.23 -15.12
CA TYR A 697 -26.04 30.62 -15.77
C TYR A 697 -26.18 29.89 -17.10
N TRP A 698 -27.25 29.13 -17.28
CA TRP A 698 -27.64 28.54 -18.56
C TRP A 698 -29.16 28.65 -18.75
N GLU A 699 -29.61 29.69 -19.46
CA GLU A 699 -31.03 29.96 -19.71
C GLU A 699 -31.33 30.08 -21.22
N ARG A 700 -32.54 29.66 -21.63
CA ARG A 700 -33.02 29.72 -23.02
C ARG A 700 -33.87 30.98 -23.23
N HIS A 701 -33.30 31.96 -23.93
CA HIS A 701 -33.95 33.23 -24.28
C HIS A 701 -34.59 33.19 -25.67
N LYS A 702 -35.19 34.31 -26.10
CA LYS A 702 -36.05 34.39 -27.30
C LYS A 702 -35.38 33.89 -28.59
N ASN A 703 -34.09 34.16 -28.78
CA ASN A 703 -33.33 33.82 -30.00
C ASN A 703 -32.15 32.87 -29.75
N VAL A 704 -31.68 32.75 -28.51
CA VAL A 704 -30.45 32.03 -28.15
C VAL A 704 -30.59 31.35 -26.78
N ALA A 705 -29.87 30.26 -26.56
CA ALA A 705 -29.44 29.85 -25.22
C ALA A 705 -28.17 30.64 -24.86
N VAL A 706 -28.03 31.05 -23.60
CA VAL A 706 -26.86 31.81 -23.12
C VAL A 706 -26.24 31.10 -21.93
N CYS A 707 -24.93 30.86 -22.01
CA CYS A 707 -24.09 30.43 -20.91
C CYS A 707 -23.29 31.60 -20.36
N VAL A 708 -23.25 31.77 -19.03
CA VAL A 708 -22.31 32.68 -18.35
C VAL A 708 -21.75 32.02 -17.09
N HIS A 709 -20.45 32.14 -16.86
CA HIS A 709 -19.75 31.88 -15.59
C HIS A 709 -18.51 32.78 -15.49
N SER A 710 -17.92 32.93 -14.30
CA SER A 710 -16.63 33.64 -14.18
C SER A 710 -15.53 32.92 -14.97
N GLU A 711 -14.49 33.64 -15.37
CA GLU A 711 -13.22 33.01 -15.80
C GLU A 711 -12.59 32.14 -14.69
#